data_AF-A0A3E1F0H2-F1
#
_entry.id   AF-A0A3E1F0H2-F1
#
_cell.length_a   1.000
_cell.length_b   1.000
_cell.length_c   1.000
_cell.angle_alpha   90.00
_cell.angle_beta   90.00
_cell.angle_gamma   90.00
#
_symmetry.space_group_name_H-M   'P 1'
#
loop_
_entity.id
_entity.type
_entity.pdbx_description
1 polymer ?
#
loop_
_entity_poly.entity_id
_entity_poly.type
_entity_poly.pdbx_seq_one_letter_code
_entity_poly.pdbx_strand_id
1 'polypeptide(L)'
;MKSLLFILLLIIAPIAFAVKDDTSKVEWIKVYFNGQSDHSFALPHNKSNDLQDLIQALVDRIDSAKVSIDLVAYDLQNMRVGHALANAKRRGVRVRVITDVIHRNHAPRFTHPMWDTLRAAGIYNIDDSGTIYAPDGEIIELYESLPNSGANMHHKFAVFDLINDDPEDDYLWTGSMNVTYTGPWNTNVTMVIKDSGLSGVYGEEFQQMWGSDTEIPNAKRARFHKDKKNVSENIHYIKDIKVEAYFGPLDRDKRKPSISARITELINDYAKHDVRFLAFAISPNISISEALIDRSGRGEINLEGVIDPAFYARYRNNNQIWASAEMNFGNRKVVAGREVRKLHAKTLIIDAQYPYPEKHKALTIVGSYNFSAAAEIANDENILMIYDNKIANLFLQDFKGVMSRAEQKTYHRYPKIDTSHWYTNFRFGRSGNIEVELDTNFYYPVSLLGVNVPRVWGGHEDSSYFFAEESNDYLKNLLEGAQLKISAGKEMPSHQFGRYSAYILARKGKDTISVNREMLKSGHGTYSTYNRQQKDSILNFKMLEQIAKENKVGIWGFPKLFKTKVLTKEAEKRKNLFPLNLNTASLEDLTFIPSIGEKTAESIIEFREKRGAFKKLNQLTLIPGIGSATLKKLEPYLYIEDKK
;
A
#
# COMPACT_ATOMS: atom_id res chain seq x y z
N MET A 1 44.48 -43.46 -35.25
CA MET A 1 45.48 -42.77 -34.39
C MET A 1 45.91 -41.51 -35.14
N LYS A 2 45.76 -40.26 -34.69
CA LYS A 2 45.38 -39.66 -33.40
C LYS A 2 44.62 -38.37 -33.69
N SER A 3 43.47 -38.21 -33.06
CA SER A 3 42.72 -36.95 -32.92
C SER A 3 43.32 -36.15 -31.76
N LEU A 4 43.73 -34.90 -32.00
CA LEU A 4 44.06 -33.96 -30.92
C LEU A 4 42.78 -33.30 -30.43
N LEU A 5 42.37 -33.66 -29.22
CA LEU A 5 41.31 -33.02 -28.45
C LEU A 5 41.89 -31.76 -27.81
N PHE A 6 41.44 -30.57 -28.22
CA PHE A 6 41.67 -29.34 -27.47
C PHE A 6 40.70 -29.31 -26.29
N ILE A 7 41.20 -29.55 -25.09
CA ILE A 7 40.46 -29.35 -23.84
C ILE A 7 40.51 -27.85 -23.52
N LEU A 8 39.40 -27.15 -23.78
CA LEU A 8 39.19 -25.79 -23.29
C LEU A 8 38.79 -25.90 -21.80
N LEU A 9 39.77 -25.70 -20.91
CA LEU A 9 39.53 -25.61 -19.48
C LEU A 9 38.89 -24.24 -19.19
N LEU A 10 37.56 -24.18 -19.21
CA LEU A 10 36.79 -23.05 -18.69
C LEU A 10 36.91 -23.08 -17.16
N ILE A 11 37.87 -22.33 -16.62
CA ILE A 11 37.92 -22.02 -15.19
C ILE A 11 36.76 -21.04 -14.94
N ILE A 12 35.58 -21.59 -14.63
CA ILE A 12 34.53 -20.83 -13.96
C ILE A 12 34.99 -20.69 -12.52
N ALA A 13 35.73 -19.61 -12.23
CA ALA A 13 35.92 -19.20 -10.85
C ALA A 13 34.53 -18.80 -10.32
N PRO A 14 34.01 -19.41 -9.25
CA PRO A 14 32.89 -18.84 -8.54
C PRO A 14 33.38 -17.49 -8.00
N ILE A 15 32.78 -16.40 -8.47
CA ILE A 15 32.87 -15.12 -7.79
C ILE A 15 32.06 -15.30 -6.50
N ALA A 16 32.70 -15.88 -5.49
CA ALA A 16 32.26 -15.83 -4.11
C ALA A 16 32.90 -14.58 -3.54
N PHE A 17 32.13 -13.51 -3.41
CA PHE A 17 32.53 -12.42 -2.53
C PHE A 17 32.37 -12.90 -1.10
N ALA A 18 33.42 -12.66 -0.31
CA ALA A 18 33.36 -12.82 1.13
C ALA A 18 32.35 -11.81 1.68
N VAL A 19 31.52 -12.28 2.61
CA VAL A 19 30.75 -11.41 3.50
C VAL A 19 31.72 -10.39 4.07
N LYS A 20 31.33 -9.10 4.10
CA LYS A 20 32.11 -8.14 4.88
C LYS A 20 31.97 -8.57 6.34
N ASP A 21 33.05 -9.13 6.90
CA ASP A 21 33.07 -9.53 8.30
C ASP A 21 32.59 -8.35 9.14
N ASP A 22 31.63 -8.61 10.02
CA ASP A 22 31.06 -7.57 10.84
C ASP A 22 32.12 -7.10 11.85
N THR A 23 32.69 -5.93 11.56
CA THR A 23 33.85 -5.36 12.27
C THR A 23 33.54 -3.95 12.78
N SER A 24 32.28 -3.55 12.68
CA SER A 24 31.77 -2.29 13.21
C SER A 24 31.88 -2.26 14.74
N LYS A 25 32.06 -1.05 15.27
CA LYS A 25 32.16 -0.73 16.69
C LYS A 25 31.03 0.21 17.11
N VAL A 26 30.48 0.98 16.18
CA VAL A 26 29.34 1.86 16.39
C VAL A 26 28.13 1.31 15.66
N GLU A 27 27.30 0.58 16.40
CA GLU A 27 26.11 -0.07 15.86
C GLU A 27 24.83 0.41 16.54
N TRP A 28 23.74 0.51 15.78
CA TRP A 28 22.42 0.83 16.33
C TRP A 28 21.27 0.60 15.34
N ILE A 29 20.07 0.42 15.89
CA ILE A 29 18.80 0.39 15.16
C ILE A 29 17.99 1.62 15.55
N LYS A 30 17.50 2.40 14.57
CA LYS A 30 16.58 3.51 14.79
C LYS A 30 15.31 3.33 13.98
N VAL A 31 14.18 3.25 14.68
CA VAL A 31 12.85 2.97 14.11
C VAL A 31 12.06 4.27 14.01
N TYR A 32 11.33 4.46 12.91
CA TYR A 32 10.49 5.62 12.64
C TYR A 32 9.07 5.19 12.26
N PHE A 33 8.08 5.81 12.89
CA PHE A 33 6.65 5.63 12.59
C PHE A 33 6.06 6.96 12.13
N ASN A 34 5.16 6.93 11.14
CA ASN A 34 4.43 8.13 10.72
C ASN A 34 3.09 8.31 11.42
N GLY A 35 2.53 7.22 11.98
CA GLY A 35 1.34 7.25 12.82
C GLY A 35 1.64 7.83 14.20
N GLN A 36 0.60 8.28 14.90
CA GLN A 36 0.71 8.60 16.31
C GLN A 36 0.76 7.31 17.13
N SER A 37 1.77 7.16 17.97
CA SER A 37 1.94 6.05 18.90
C SER A 37 1.19 6.31 20.22
N ASP A 38 0.90 5.23 20.97
CA ASP A 38 0.42 5.32 22.34
C ASP A 38 1.57 5.19 23.34
N HIS A 39 2.10 6.33 23.76
CA HIS A 39 3.23 6.40 24.68
C HIS A 39 2.89 5.99 26.13
N SER A 40 1.63 5.69 26.48
CA SER A 40 1.33 5.13 27.81
C SER A 40 1.90 3.71 27.99
N PHE A 41 2.28 3.06 26.89
CA PHE A 41 2.93 1.74 26.88
C PHE A 41 4.45 1.83 26.80
N ALA A 42 5.04 3.02 26.80
CA ALA A 42 6.48 3.20 26.73
C ALA A 42 7.17 2.68 27.99
N LEU A 43 8.21 1.85 27.83
CA LEU A 43 9.15 1.57 28.92
C LEU A 43 9.89 2.87 29.32
N PRO A 44 10.41 2.96 30.56
CA PRO A 44 11.19 4.12 30.99
C PRO A 44 12.29 4.48 29.97
N HIS A 45 12.30 5.73 29.53
CA HIS A 45 13.24 6.27 28.54
C HIS A 45 13.21 5.59 27.16
N ASN A 46 12.09 4.96 26.76
CA ASN A 46 11.95 4.23 25.51
C ASN A 46 10.73 4.65 24.69
N LYS A 47 10.55 5.95 24.44
CA LYS A 47 9.44 6.46 23.61
C LYS A 47 9.72 6.17 22.13
N SER A 48 8.71 5.74 21.39
CA SER A 48 8.80 5.57 19.94
C SER A 48 9.02 6.90 19.22
N ASN A 49 9.72 6.85 18.09
CA ASN A 49 9.89 8.01 17.22
C ASN A 49 8.72 8.07 16.25
N ASP A 50 7.60 8.60 16.73
CA ASP A 50 6.32 8.64 16.03
C ASP A 50 6.10 9.97 15.30
N LEU A 51 5.05 10.05 14.47
CA LEU A 51 4.70 11.27 13.72
C LEU A 51 5.82 11.81 12.81
N GLN A 52 6.67 10.90 12.31
CA GLN A 52 7.86 11.23 11.53
C GLN A 52 7.56 11.32 10.04
N ASP A 53 8.36 12.13 9.34
CA ASP A 53 8.45 12.09 7.88
C ASP A 53 9.42 10.97 7.46
N LEU A 54 8.85 9.81 7.12
CA LEU A 54 9.62 8.63 6.73
C LEU A 54 10.40 8.82 5.42
N ILE A 55 9.96 9.74 4.55
CA ILE A 55 10.71 10.08 3.32
C ILE A 55 11.93 10.91 3.70
N GLN A 56 11.80 11.85 4.65
CA GLN A 56 12.96 12.63 5.11
C GLN A 56 14.04 11.73 5.71
N ALA A 57 13.66 10.69 6.47
CA ALA A 57 14.62 9.74 7.02
C ALA A 57 15.48 9.06 5.95
N LEU A 58 14.89 8.73 4.78
CA LEU A 58 15.63 8.20 3.62
C LEU A 58 16.48 9.29 2.93
N VAL A 59 15.91 10.48 2.71
CA VAL A 59 16.62 11.61 2.10
C VAL A 59 17.86 12.00 2.91
N ASP A 60 17.74 12.09 4.24
CA ASP A 60 18.86 12.40 5.14
C ASP A 60 20.00 11.38 5.02
N ARG A 61 19.67 10.10 4.78
CA ARG A 61 20.68 9.06 4.54
C ARG A 61 21.34 9.20 3.16
N ILE A 62 20.54 9.43 2.12
CA ILE A 62 21.04 9.68 0.77
C ILE A 62 21.97 10.91 0.74
N ASP A 63 21.60 11.99 1.44
CA ASP A 63 22.40 13.21 1.51
C ASP A 63 23.68 13.05 2.34
N SER A 64 23.68 12.13 3.31
CA SER A 64 24.86 11.81 4.13
C SER A 64 25.82 10.80 3.47
N ALA A 65 25.37 10.06 2.46
CA ALA A 65 26.17 9.01 1.81
C ALA A 65 27.41 9.59 1.12
N LYS A 66 28.53 8.89 1.28
CA LYS A 66 29.87 9.34 0.86
C LYS A 66 30.37 8.68 -0.41
N VAL A 67 30.16 7.38 -0.58
CA VAL A 67 30.77 6.57 -1.66
C VAL A 67 29.77 5.76 -2.47
N SER A 68 28.70 5.22 -1.87
CA SER A 68 27.73 4.41 -2.60
C SER A 68 26.31 4.44 -2.06
N ILE A 69 25.34 4.31 -2.96
CA ILE A 69 23.93 4.12 -2.66
C ILE A 69 23.37 3.03 -3.59
N ASP A 70 22.84 1.98 -2.98
CA ASP A 70 22.15 0.90 -3.68
C ASP A 70 20.69 0.87 -3.22
N LEU A 71 19.78 1.42 -4.04
CA LEU A 71 18.36 1.55 -3.71
C LEU A 71 17.52 0.50 -4.46
N VAL A 72 16.70 -0.25 -3.72
CA VAL A 72 15.67 -1.13 -4.25
C VAL A 72 14.30 -0.62 -3.83
N ALA A 73 13.49 -0.24 -4.81
CA ALA A 73 12.17 0.31 -4.56
C ALA A 73 11.13 -0.32 -5.49
N TYR A 74 10.19 -1.06 -4.90
CA TYR A 74 8.99 -1.53 -5.62
C TYR A 74 8.29 -0.40 -6.38
N ASP A 75 8.13 0.77 -5.78
CA ASP A 75 7.50 1.93 -6.42
C ASP A 75 8.21 3.21 -5.98
N LEU A 76 8.72 3.97 -6.96
CA LEU A 76 9.55 5.15 -6.78
C LEU A 76 8.95 6.34 -7.54
N GLN A 77 8.30 7.24 -6.79
CA GLN A 77 7.62 8.42 -7.33
C GLN A 77 7.98 9.70 -6.58
N ASN A 78 8.47 9.61 -5.34
CA ASN A 78 8.67 10.78 -4.51
C ASN A 78 9.90 11.58 -4.97
N MET A 79 9.68 12.74 -5.58
CA MET A 79 10.76 13.55 -6.16
C MET A 79 11.78 14.08 -5.15
N ARG A 80 11.47 14.13 -3.84
CA ARG A 80 12.49 14.46 -2.83
C ARG A 80 13.61 13.42 -2.84
N VAL A 81 13.25 12.14 -3.00
CA VAL A 81 14.22 11.04 -3.11
C VAL A 81 14.93 11.10 -4.47
N GLY A 82 14.20 11.33 -5.56
CA GLY A 82 14.79 11.46 -6.90
C GLY A 82 15.85 12.57 -6.98
N HIS A 83 15.54 13.75 -6.44
CA HIS A 83 16.50 14.84 -6.34
C HIS A 83 17.67 14.52 -5.42
N ALA A 84 17.45 13.89 -4.27
CA ALA A 84 18.52 13.50 -3.36
C ALA A 84 19.50 12.52 -4.04
N LEU A 85 19.00 11.52 -4.77
CA LEU A 85 19.84 10.58 -5.53
C LEU A 85 20.64 11.28 -6.63
N ALA A 86 19.99 12.16 -7.40
CA ALA A 86 20.67 12.98 -8.41
C ALA A 86 21.74 13.88 -7.80
N ASN A 87 21.47 14.46 -6.62
CA ASN A 87 22.45 15.27 -5.88
C ASN A 87 23.64 14.41 -5.43
N ALA A 88 23.40 13.22 -4.88
CA ALA A 88 24.44 12.29 -4.47
C ALA A 88 25.34 11.89 -5.65
N LYS A 89 24.75 11.54 -6.80
CA LYS A 89 25.51 11.24 -8.01
C LYS A 89 26.40 12.41 -8.45
N ARG A 90 25.89 13.65 -8.38
CA ARG A 90 26.67 14.87 -8.65
C ARG A 90 27.79 15.13 -7.63
N ARG A 91 27.67 14.62 -6.40
CA ARG A 91 28.75 14.65 -5.39
C ARG A 91 29.84 13.59 -5.65
N GLY A 92 29.67 12.72 -6.64
CA GLY A 92 30.60 11.63 -6.95
C GLY A 92 30.26 10.29 -6.29
N VAL A 93 29.12 10.20 -5.59
CA VAL A 93 28.63 8.95 -5.00
C VAL A 93 28.17 8.00 -6.11
N ARG A 94 28.53 6.71 -6.04
CA ARG A 94 27.99 5.68 -6.94
C ARG A 94 26.53 5.44 -6.62
N VAL A 95 25.63 5.51 -7.60
CA VAL A 95 24.19 5.33 -7.36
C VAL A 95 23.63 4.26 -8.29
N ARG A 96 23.03 3.21 -7.70
CA ARG A 96 22.38 2.11 -8.43
C ARG A 96 20.93 1.96 -7.96
N VAL A 97 19.99 1.82 -8.90
CA VAL A 97 18.55 1.81 -8.59
C VAL A 97 17.88 0.60 -9.24
N ILE A 98 17.13 -0.18 -8.45
CA ILE A 98 16.33 -1.32 -8.91
C ILE A 98 14.84 -1.07 -8.66
N THR A 99 14.00 -1.36 -9.65
CA THR A 99 12.55 -1.12 -9.62
C THR A 99 11.72 -2.30 -10.12
N ASP A 100 10.41 -2.26 -9.90
CA ASP A 100 9.44 -3.22 -10.46
C ASP A 100 8.93 -2.71 -11.82
N VAL A 101 8.84 -3.59 -12.83
CA VAL A 101 8.49 -3.25 -14.21
C VAL A 101 7.06 -2.68 -14.33
N ILE A 102 6.13 -3.18 -13.52
CA ILE A 102 4.74 -2.71 -13.54
C ILE A 102 4.68 -1.33 -12.88
N HIS A 103 5.30 -1.17 -11.72
CA HIS A 103 5.18 0.06 -10.93
C HIS A 103 6.01 1.21 -11.49
N ARG A 104 7.06 0.91 -12.25
CA ARG A 104 7.76 1.90 -13.06
C ARG A 104 6.85 2.66 -14.02
N ASN A 105 5.83 1.98 -14.55
CA ASN A 105 5.04 2.46 -15.69
C ASN A 105 3.58 2.80 -15.34
N HIS A 106 3.06 2.38 -14.17
CA HIS A 106 1.64 2.52 -13.84
C HIS A 106 1.14 3.96 -13.60
N ALA A 107 2.04 4.92 -13.34
CA ALA A 107 1.66 6.29 -13.01
C ALA A 107 2.56 7.34 -13.71
N PRO A 108 2.48 7.48 -15.05
CA PRO A 108 3.39 8.32 -15.85
C PRO A 108 3.53 9.77 -15.36
N ARG A 109 2.45 10.38 -14.86
CA ARG A 109 2.45 11.74 -14.27
C ARG A 109 3.50 11.89 -13.16
N PHE A 110 3.77 10.83 -12.41
CA PHE A 110 4.70 10.85 -11.27
C PHE A 110 6.00 10.10 -11.55
N THR A 111 5.97 9.08 -12.41
CA THR A 111 7.16 8.26 -12.70
C THR A 111 8.05 8.86 -13.80
N HIS A 112 7.49 9.51 -14.84
CA HIS A 112 8.34 10.12 -15.88
C HIS A 112 9.29 11.21 -15.33
N PRO A 113 8.84 12.17 -14.49
CA PRO A 113 9.75 13.16 -13.92
C PRO A 113 10.87 12.53 -13.07
N MET A 114 10.57 11.41 -12.40
CA MET A 114 11.56 10.64 -11.64
C MET A 114 12.63 10.07 -12.57
N TRP A 115 12.22 9.38 -13.64
CA TRP A 115 13.17 8.77 -14.58
C TRP A 115 13.98 9.80 -15.34
N ASP A 116 13.37 10.92 -15.74
CA ASP A 116 14.08 12.04 -16.34
C ASP A 116 15.15 12.62 -15.41
N THR A 117 14.84 12.72 -14.11
CA THR A 117 15.78 13.22 -13.10
C THR A 117 16.96 12.28 -12.89
N LEU A 118 16.73 10.97 -12.79
CA LEU A 118 17.80 9.99 -12.62
C LEU A 118 18.68 9.91 -13.89
N ARG A 119 18.05 9.88 -15.06
CA ARG A 119 18.73 9.87 -16.36
C ARG A 119 19.62 11.10 -16.55
N ALA A 120 19.09 12.30 -16.30
CA ALA A 120 19.84 13.55 -16.39
C ALA A 120 21.03 13.62 -15.41
N ALA A 121 20.98 12.86 -14.31
CA ALA A 121 22.07 12.78 -13.34
C ALA A 121 23.13 11.73 -13.68
N GLY A 122 22.94 10.89 -14.71
CA GLY A 122 23.89 9.83 -15.04
C GLY A 122 23.64 8.51 -14.29
N ILE A 123 22.42 8.25 -13.82
CA ILE A 123 22.11 7.07 -12.98
C ILE A 123 21.49 5.95 -13.82
N TYR A 124 22.11 4.77 -13.79
CA TYR A 124 21.54 3.55 -14.37
C TYR A 124 20.43 2.98 -13.50
N ASN A 125 19.46 2.34 -14.15
CA ASN A 125 18.39 1.61 -13.48
C ASN A 125 18.10 0.30 -14.21
N ILE A 126 17.72 -0.73 -13.45
CA ILE A 126 17.22 -2.01 -13.97
C ILE A 126 15.88 -2.33 -13.30
N ASP A 127 14.98 -2.97 -14.04
CA ASP A 127 13.76 -3.54 -13.48
C ASP A 127 13.80 -5.07 -13.40
N ASP A 128 12.81 -5.66 -12.71
CA ASP A 128 12.68 -7.09 -12.50
C ASP A 128 12.34 -7.90 -13.76
N SER A 129 12.04 -7.24 -14.89
CA SER A 129 12.02 -7.91 -16.19
C SER A 129 13.42 -8.11 -16.78
N GLY A 130 14.44 -7.46 -16.21
CA GLY A 130 15.81 -7.43 -16.71
C GLY A 130 16.10 -6.26 -17.65
N THR A 131 15.13 -5.36 -17.86
CA THR A 131 15.31 -4.20 -18.73
C THR A 131 16.19 -3.15 -18.05
N ILE A 132 17.24 -2.72 -18.75
CA ILE A 132 18.17 -1.70 -18.29
C ILE A 132 17.83 -0.37 -18.96
N TYR A 133 17.78 0.69 -18.16
CA TYR A 133 17.57 2.06 -18.60
C TYR A 133 18.86 2.85 -18.39
N ALA A 134 19.50 3.19 -19.50
CA ALA A 134 20.78 3.90 -19.50
C ALA A 134 20.58 5.43 -19.43
N PRO A 135 21.57 6.18 -18.89
CA PRO A 135 21.47 7.63 -18.78
C PRO A 135 21.42 8.41 -20.10
N ASP A 136 21.91 7.82 -21.19
CA ASP A 136 21.82 8.39 -22.54
C ASP A 136 20.43 8.20 -23.18
N GLY A 137 19.54 7.46 -22.53
CA GLY A 137 18.20 7.14 -23.01
C GLY A 137 18.10 5.78 -23.71
N GLU A 138 19.20 5.02 -23.82
CA GLU A 138 19.14 3.65 -24.33
C GLU A 138 18.32 2.76 -23.37
N ILE A 139 17.42 1.96 -23.93
CA ILE A 139 16.67 0.93 -23.22
C ILE A 139 17.14 -0.42 -23.74
N ILE A 140 17.80 -1.19 -22.87
CA ILE A 140 18.39 -2.49 -23.21
C ILE A 140 17.49 -3.57 -22.64
N GLU A 141 16.74 -4.22 -23.53
CA GLU A 141 15.85 -5.32 -23.19
C GLU A 141 16.51 -6.67 -23.47
N LEU A 142 16.16 -7.68 -22.67
CA LEU A 142 16.47 -9.06 -23.02
C LEU A 142 15.52 -9.55 -24.12
N TYR A 143 16.00 -10.44 -24.98
CA TYR A 143 15.16 -11.10 -25.99
C TYR A 143 13.96 -11.83 -25.36
N GLU A 144 14.16 -12.39 -24.16
CA GLU A 144 13.11 -12.92 -23.29
C GLU A 144 13.23 -12.27 -21.91
N SER A 145 12.11 -11.78 -21.38
CA SER A 145 12.06 -11.25 -20.00
C SER A 145 12.47 -12.30 -18.99
N LEU A 146 13.03 -11.84 -17.86
CA LEU A 146 13.40 -12.75 -16.78
C LEU A 146 12.19 -13.55 -16.26
N PRO A 147 12.41 -14.81 -15.82
CA PRO A 147 11.33 -15.65 -15.36
C PRO A 147 10.55 -15.05 -14.18
N ASN A 148 9.22 -15.16 -14.23
CA ASN A 148 8.30 -14.57 -13.26
C ASN A 148 8.29 -13.04 -13.19
N SER A 149 8.75 -12.31 -14.21
CA SER A 149 8.67 -10.85 -14.32
C SER A 149 7.26 -10.22 -14.23
N GLY A 150 6.20 -11.03 -14.06
CA GLY A 150 4.86 -10.58 -13.67
C GLY A 150 4.55 -10.69 -12.18
N ALA A 151 5.47 -11.24 -11.37
CA ALA A 151 5.44 -11.16 -9.92
C ALA A 151 6.02 -9.81 -9.47
N ASN A 152 5.83 -9.45 -8.20
CA ASN A 152 6.29 -8.15 -7.73
C ASN A 152 7.73 -8.21 -7.22
N MET A 153 8.60 -7.32 -7.69
CA MET A 153 9.82 -6.98 -6.97
C MET A 153 9.46 -6.07 -5.79
N HIS A 154 9.04 -6.68 -4.68
CA HIS A 154 8.37 -5.98 -3.58
C HIS A 154 9.34 -5.52 -2.46
N HIS A 155 10.65 -5.50 -2.71
CA HIS A 155 11.61 -4.93 -1.76
C HIS A 155 11.43 -3.42 -1.59
N LYS A 156 11.74 -2.95 -0.38
CA LYS A 156 11.90 -1.53 -0.01
C LYS A 156 13.12 -1.41 0.89
N PHE A 157 14.30 -1.29 0.30
CA PHE A 157 15.50 -1.08 1.08
C PHE A 157 16.53 -0.25 0.32
N ALA A 158 17.46 0.34 1.06
CA ALA A 158 18.64 0.96 0.51
C ALA A 158 19.85 0.62 1.37
N VAL A 159 20.98 0.35 0.72
CA VAL A 159 22.27 0.17 1.40
C VAL A 159 23.17 1.36 1.05
N PHE A 160 23.85 1.90 2.05
CA PHE A 160 24.71 3.07 1.92
C PHE A 160 26.15 2.71 2.25
N ASP A 161 27.07 3.26 1.47
CA ASP A 161 28.52 3.27 1.70
C ASP A 161 29.19 1.89 1.86
N LEU A 162 28.51 0.80 1.49
CA LEU A 162 29.01 -0.57 1.61
C LEU A 162 30.36 -0.84 0.92
N ILE A 163 30.68 -0.10 -0.15
CA ILE A 163 31.98 -0.23 -0.84
C ILE A 163 33.11 0.55 -0.16
N ASN A 164 32.82 1.28 0.92
CA ASN A 164 33.84 1.93 1.71
C ASN A 164 34.61 0.88 2.52
N ASP A 165 35.91 1.12 2.68
CA ASP A 165 36.78 0.27 3.49
C ASP A 165 36.45 0.40 4.99
N ASP A 166 35.86 1.51 5.42
CA ASP A 166 35.45 1.74 6.80
C ASP A 166 34.08 1.07 7.08
N PRO A 167 34.01 -0.04 7.84
CA PRO A 167 32.75 -0.68 8.21
C PRO A 167 31.83 0.23 9.02
N GLU A 168 32.39 1.24 9.70
CA GLU A 168 31.59 2.22 10.42
C GLU A 168 30.74 3.06 9.49
N ASP A 169 30.96 3.12 8.18
CA ASP A 169 30.13 3.94 7.30
C ASP A 169 28.91 3.19 6.75
N ASP A 170 28.75 1.90 7.04
CA ASP A 170 27.70 1.07 6.46
C ASP A 170 26.33 1.32 7.12
N TYR A 171 25.31 1.59 6.29
CA TYR A 171 23.93 1.74 6.74
C TYR A 171 22.94 0.96 5.87
N LEU A 172 21.90 0.48 6.53
CA LEU A 172 20.70 -0.08 5.91
C LEU A 172 19.50 0.81 6.22
N TRP A 173 18.73 1.17 5.18
CA TRP A 173 17.37 1.66 5.31
C TRP A 173 16.41 0.58 4.82
N THR A 174 15.40 0.22 5.60
CA THR A 174 14.37 -0.77 5.19
C THR A 174 13.06 -0.56 5.95
N GLY A 175 11.99 -1.21 5.51
CA GLY A 175 10.69 -1.19 6.20
C GLY A 175 9.53 -1.57 5.29
N SER A 176 8.34 -1.04 5.59
CA SER A 176 7.10 -1.37 4.88
C SER A 176 6.71 -0.35 3.80
N MET A 177 7.37 0.81 3.75
CA MET A 177 6.94 1.98 2.98
C MET A 177 7.41 1.94 1.52
N ASN A 178 6.48 2.07 0.56
CA ASN A 178 6.81 2.41 -0.82
C ASN A 178 7.31 3.85 -0.92
N VAL A 179 8.28 4.13 -1.80
CA VAL A 179 8.86 5.47 -1.99
C VAL A 179 7.99 6.33 -2.92
N THR A 180 6.72 6.49 -2.55
CA THR A 180 5.72 7.27 -3.29
C THR A 180 5.24 8.49 -2.53
N TYR A 181 4.53 9.40 -3.19
CA TYR A 181 3.91 10.53 -2.51
C TYR A 181 2.84 10.10 -1.50
N THR A 182 2.20 8.94 -1.71
CA THR A 182 1.17 8.44 -0.79
C THR A 182 1.73 7.56 0.33
N GLY A 183 2.99 7.13 0.22
CA GLY A 183 3.69 6.33 1.24
C GLY A 183 3.60 6.93 2.64
N PRO A 184 3.96 8.23 2.83
CA PRO A 184 3.85 8.94 4.11
C PRO A 184 2.44 9.05 4.68
N TRP A 185 1.40 8.85 3.85
CA TRP A 185 0.00 8.94 4.27
C TRP A 185 -0.64 7.58 4.55
N ASN A 186 0.05 6.49 4.21
CA ASN A 186 -0.31 5.15 4.66
C ASN A 186 0.45 4.87 5.96
N THR A 187 -0.17 4.17 6.90
CA THR A 187 0.50 3.76 8.14
C THR A 187 1.61 2.78 7.80
N ASN A 188 2.85 3.19 8.06
CA ASN A 188 4.06 2.47 7.68
C ASN A 188 5.13 2.61 8.76
N VAL A 189 6.16 1.78 8.64
CA VAL A 189 7.37 1.87 9.44
C VAL A 189 8.59 1.86 8.51
N THR A 190 9.61 2.63 8.89
CA THR A 190 10.95 2.55 8.29
C THR A 190 12.00 2.52 9.39
N MET A 191 13.13 1.90 9.11
CA MET A 191 14.26 1.81 10.02
C MET A 191 15.51 2.28 9.31
N VAL A 192 16.39 2.93 10.07
CA VAL A 192 17.78 3.14 9.71
C VAL A 192 18.60 2.30 10.67
N ILE A 193 19.46 1.45 10.14
CA ILE A 193 20.29 0.52 10.88
C ILE A 193 21.74 0.79 10.48
N LYS A 194 22.61 0.93 11.48
CA LYS A 194 24.05 1.08 11.31
C LYS A 194 24.69 -0.22 11.78
N ASP A 195 25.18 -1.00 10.81
CA ASP A 195 25.68 -2.36 11.02
C ASP A 195 26.32 -2.87 9.72
N SER A 196 27.57 -3.33 9.75
CA SER A 196 28.27 -3.77 8.53
C SER A 196 27.80 -5.15 8.06
N GLY A 197 27.58 -6.10 8.97
CA GLY A 197 27.16 -7.47 8.61
C GLY A 197 25.78 -7.50 7.95
N LEU A 198 24.79 -6.87 8.58
CA LEU A 198 23.43 -6.81 8.07
C LEU A 198 23.35 -5.98 6.77
N SER A 199 24.09 -4.87 6.69
CA SER A 199 24.17 -4.09 5.44
C SER A 199 24.80 -4.91 4.32
N GLY A 200 25.81 -5.74 4.65
CA GLY A 200 26.47 -6.68 3.73
C GLY A 200 25.49 -7.65 3.08
N VAL A 201 24.64 -8.34 3.85
CA VAL A 201 23.70 -9.33 3.28
C VAL A 201 22.56 -8.70 2.48
N TYR A 202 22.14 -7.47 2.82
CA TYR A 202 21.25 -6.70 1.95
C TYR A 202 21.95 -6.25 0.66
N GLY A 203 23.25 -5.97 0.74
CA GLY A 203 24.11 -5.76 -0.43
C GLY A 203 24.19 -7.01 -1.31
N GLU A 204 24.35 -8.20 -0.74
CA GLU A 204 24.33 -9.46 -1.50
C GLU A 204 23.02 -9.65 -2.25
N GLU A 205 21.87 -9.43 -1.58
CA GLU A 205 20.55 -9.50 -2.22
C GLU A 205 20.45 -8.50 -3.38
N PHE A 206 20.93 -7.26 -3.19
CA PHE A 206 21.00 -6.27 -4.26
C PHE A 206 21.84 -6.77 -5.45
N GLN A 207 23.03 -7.31 -5.19
CA GLN A 207 23.95 -7.75 -6.24
C GLN A 207 23.39 -8.90 -7.07
N GLN A 208 22.59 -9.80 -6.48
CA GLN A 208 21.89 -10.83 -7.23
C GLN A 208 20.96 -10.20 -8.29
N MET A 209 20.22 -9.15 -7.94
CA MET A 209 19.31 -8.45 -8.86
C MET A 209 20.05 -7.54 -9.85
N TRP A 210 21.19 -6.97 -9.45
CA TRP A 210 21.99 -6.08 -10.32
C TRP A 210 22.86 -6.82 -11.34
N GLY A 211 23.37 -8.00 -10.98
CA GLY A 211 24.14 -8.89 -11.85
C GLY A 211 25.59 -8.48 -12.14
N SER A 212 26.11 -7.42 -11.51
CA SER A 212 27.40 -6.80 -11.83
C SER A 212 28.03 -6.12 -10.61
N ASP A 213 29.36 -6.07 -10.53
CA ASP A 213 30.05 -5.37 -9.42
C ASP A 213 30.32 -3.89 -9.73
N THR A 214 29.95 -3.46 -10.95
CA THR A 214 30.12 -2.09 -11.42
C THR A 214 28.84 -1.26 -11.27
N GLU A 215 28.92 0.03 -11.59
CA GLU A 215 27.75 0.91 -11.69
C GLU A 215 26.83 0.58 -12.87
N ILE A 216 27.22 -0.34 -13.77
CA ILE A 216 26.39 -0.75 -14.91
C ILE A 216 25.80 -2.14 -14.60
N PRO A 217 24.47 -2.33 -14.66
CA PRO A 217 23.84 -3.62 -14.40
C PRO A 217 24.14 -4.63 -15.52
N ASN A 218 24.01 -5.92 -15.22
CA ASN A 218 24.13 -6.99 -16.21
C ASN A 218 22.89 -7.88 -16.18
N ALA A 219 21.97 -7.62 -17.10
CA ALA A 219 20.69 -8.34 -17.21
C ALA A 219 20.85 -9.86 -17.40
N LYS A 220 21.93 -10.34 -18.04
CA LYS A 220 22.16 -11.78 -18.24
C LYS A 220 22.58 -12.50 -16.95
N ARG A 221 23.09 -11.75 -15.97
CA ARG A 221 23.54 -12.27 -14.66
C ARG A 221 22.54 -11.93 -13.54
N ALA A 222 21.65 -10.97 -13.78
CA ALA A 222 20.61 -10.56 -12.85
C ALA A 222 19.66 -11.72 -12.51
N ARG A 223 19.24 -11.77 -11.25
CA ARG A 223 18.35 -12.79 -10.69
C ARG A 223 17.28 -12.08 -9.88
N PHE A 224 16.03 -12.36 -10.21
CA PHE A 224 14.84 -11.88 -9.49
C PHE A 224 13.98 -13.06 -9.08
N HIS A 225 13.03 -12.82 -8.17
CA HIS A 225 12.05 -13.82 -7.76
C HIS A 225 12.71 -15.14 -7.34
N LYS A 226 12.21 -16.27 -7.88
CA LYS A 226 12.65 -17.62 -7.55
C LYS A 226 14.05 -17.99 -8.02
N ASP A 227 14.70 -17.14 -8.82
CA ASP A 227 16.03 -17.42 -9.37
C ASP A 227 17.16 -16.92 -8.46
N LYS A 228 16.82 -16.14 -7.43
CA LYS A 228 17.72 -15.73 -6.36
C LYS A 228 18.01 -16.90 -5.42
N LYS A 229 19.23 -16.94 -4.90
CA LYS A 229 19.68 -17.87 -3.86
C LYS A 229 19.56 -17.23 -2.48
N ASN A 230 19.77 -18.02 -1.43
CA ASN A 230 19.89 -17.46 -0.09
C ASN A 230 21.14 -16.59 -0.01
N VAL A 231 21.09 -15.58 0.84
CA VAL A 231 22.27 -14.81 1.26
C VAL A 231 23.20 -15.71 2.07
N SER A 232 24.43 -15.24 2.25
CA SER A 232 25.48 -15.93 3.00
C SER A 232 25.12 -16.21 4.46
N GLU A 233 24.47 -15.26 5.14
CA GLU A 233 24.14 -15.33 6.55
C GLU A 233 22.76 -14.72 6.87
N ASN A 234 21.95 -15.45 7.62
CA ASN A 234 20.63 -14.99 8.05
C ASN A 234 20.60 -14.44 9.47
N ILE A 235 21.64 -14.63 10.29
CA ILE A 235 21.64 -14.25 11.71
C ILE A 235 22.77 -13.24 11.94
N HIS A 236 22.43 -12.09 12.51
CA HIS A 236 23.33 -10.95 12.74
C HIS A 236 23.21 -10.49 14.19
N TYR A 237 24.23 -9.81 14.70
CA TYR A 237 24.23 -9.24 16.05
C TYR A 237 24.61 -7.77 16.01
N ILE A 238 23.60 -6.91 16.20
CA ILE A 238 23.80 -5.47 16.26
C ILE A 238 24.04 -5.14 17.74
N LYS A 239 25.30 -5.02 18.13
CA LYS A 239 25.77 -5.11 19.53
C LYS A 239 25.36 -6.45 20.16
N ASP A 240 24.44 -6.39 21.12
CA ASP A 240 23.88 -7.54 21.82
C ASP A 240 22.49 -7.94 21.27
N ILE A 241 22.00 -7.24 20.24
CA ILE A 241 20.69 -7.49 19.65
C ILE A 241 20.83 -8.50 18.52
N LYS A 242 20.29 -9.71 18.73
CA LYS A 242 20.14 -10.69 17.65
C LYS A 242 19.10 -10.19 16.64
N VAL A 243 19.46 -10.19 15.36
CA VAL A 243 18.59 -9.85 14.22
C VAL A 243 18.68 -10.97 13.18
N GLU A 244 17.54 -11.53 12.77
CA GLU A 244 17.51 -12.43 11.63
C GLU A 244 16.98 -11.71 10.38
N ALA A 245 17.61 -11.94 9.22
CA ALA A 245 17.25 -11.35 7.94
C ALA A 245 16.95 -12.43 6.91
N TYR A 246 15.79 -12.33 6.25
CA TYR A 246 15.36 -13.27 5.23
C TYR A 246 14.80 -12.57 4.00
N PHE A 247 14.97 -13.22 2.84
CA PHE A 247 14.57 -12.70 1.55
C PHE A 247 13.68 -13.70 0.81
N GLY A 248 12.47 -13.29 0.45
CA GLY A 248 11.55 -14.03 -0.40
C GLY A 248 11.83 -13.79 -1.89
N PRO A 249 11.19 -14.58 -2.78
CA PRO A 249 10.40 -15.77 -2.46
C PRO A 249 11.31 -16.99 -2.21
N LEU A 250 10.69 -18.14 -1.93
CA LEU A 250 11.37 -19.43 -2.03
C LEU A 250 11.95 -19.62 -3.43
N ASP A 251 13.20 -20.09 -3.49
CA ASP A 251 13.84 -20.45 -4.75
C ASP A 251 13.21 -21.71 -5.35
N ARG A 252 13.44 -21.94 -6.64
CA ARG A 252 12.87 -23.09 -7.37
C ARG A 252 13.19 -24.44 -6.72
N ASP A 253 14.41 -24.53 -6.18
CA ASP A 253 14.93 -25.75 -5.57
C ASP A 253 14.57 -25.86 -4.07
N LYS A 254 13.86 -24.87 -3.52
CA LYS A 254 13.45 -24.77 -2.11
C LYS A 254 14.61 -24.93 -1.13
N ARG A 255 15.79 -24.42 -1.50
CA ARG A 255 16.98 -24.39 -0.64
C ARG A 255 17.04 -23.13 0.22
N LYS A 256 16.38 -22.06 -0.21
CA LYS A 256 16.22 -20.85 0.62
C LYS A 256 15.36 -21.17 1.84
N PRO A 257 15.72 -20.64 3.03
CA PRO A 257 14.84 -20.73 4.19
C PRO A 257 13.48 -20.10 3.89
N SER A 258 12.41 -20.79 4.28
CA SER A 258 11.05 -20.28 4.15
C SER A 258 10.78 -19.22 5.23
N ILE A 259 10.41 -18.01 4.80
CA ILE A 259 10.00 -16.94 5.72
C ILE A 259 8.74 -17.38 6.49
N SER A 260 7.74 -17.93 5.78
CA SER A 260 6.51 -18.41 6.41
C SER A 260 6.78 -19.51 7.44
N ALA A 261 7.65 -20.48 7.14
CA ALA A 261 8.00 -21.54 8.08
C ALA A 261 8.69 -20.98 9.33
N ARG A 262 9.65 -20.05 9.16
CA ARG A 262 10.34 -19.43 10.29
C ARG A 262 9.41 -18.62 11.18
N ILE A 263 8.50 -17.83 10.61
CA ILE A 263 7.49 -17.10 11.40
C ILE A 263 6.57 -18.08 12.14
N THR A 264 6.18 -19.19 11.49
CA THR A 264 5.33 -20.23 12.09
C THR A 264 6.03 -20.90 13.28
N GLU A 265 7.31 -21.24 13.14
CA GLU A 265 8.15 -21.77 14.23
C GLU A 265 8.20 -20.79 15.41
N LEU A 266 8.41 -19.50 15.15
CA LEU A 266 8.45 -18.49 16.21
C LEU A 266 7.09 -18.34 16.92
N ILE A 267 5.99 -18.42 16.18
CA ILE A 267 4.66 -18.44 16.80
C ILE A 267 4.46 -19.70 17.63
N ASN A 268 4.93 -20.87 17.20
CA ASN A 268 4.69 -22.11 17.93
C ASN A 268 5.61 -22.30 19.14
N ASP A 269 6.90 -22.05 18.95
CA ASP A 269 7.94 -22.48 19.88
C ASP A 269 8.49 -21.33 20.73
N TYR A 270 8.50 -20.11 20.17
CA TYR A 270 9.03 -18.92 20.84
C TYR A 270 7.98 -18.18 21.67
N ALA A 271 6.81 -17.88 21.08
CA ALA A 271 5.77 -17.09 21.75
C ALA A 271 5.23 -17.76 23.03
N LYS A 272 5.16 -17.02 24.13
CA LYS A 272 4.74 -17.55 25.43
C LYS A 272 3.43 -16.97 25.96
N HIS A 273 3.10 -15.72 25.62
CA HIS A 273 2.02 -14.98 26.28
C HIS A 273 1.16 -14.19 25.31
N ASP A 274 1.77 -13.49 24.35
CA ASP A 274 1.01 -12.66 23.44
C ASP A 274 1.64 -12.55 22.05
N VAL A 275 0.77 -12.41 21.06
CA VAL A 275 1.15 -12.08 19.70
C VAL A 275 0.25 -10.95 19.22
N ARG A 276 0.86 -9.92 18.64
CA ARG A 276 0.16 -8.79 18.06
C ARG A 276 0.56 -8.61 16.61
N PHE A 277 -0.35 -8.15 15.75
CA PHE A 277 0.00 -7.89 14.36
C PHE A 277 -0.69 -6.68 13.74
N LEU A 278 0.04 -5.98 12.88
CA LEU A 278 -0.48 -5.04 11.90
C LEU A 278 -0.29 -5.65 10.51
N ALA A 279 -1.38 -5.79 9.75
CA ALA A 279 -1.31 -6.42 8.44
C ALA A 279 -2.06 -5.61 7.37
N PHE A 280 -1.35 -5.24 6.31
CA PHE A 280 -2.02 -4.84 5.06
C PHE A 280 -2.88 -5.98 4.53
N ALA A 281 -2.33 -7.20 4.48
CA ALA A 281 -3.05 -8.41 4.12
C ALA A 281 -2.51 -9.59 4.94
N ILE A 282 -3.42 -10.50 5.34
CA ILE A 282 -3.09 -11.78 5.96
C ILE A 282 -3.97 -12.90 5.39
N SER A 283 -3.36 -13.87 4.72
CA SER A 283 -4.09 -14.97 4.08
C SER A 283 -4.70 -15.89 5.14
N PRO A 284 -5.99 -16.25 5.09
CA PRO A 284 -6.61 -17.16 6.08
C PRO A 284 -5.97 -18.57 6.17
N ASN A 285 -5.51 -19.11 5.04
CA ASN A 285 -5.14 -20.52 4.90
C ASN A 285 -3.63 -20.68 4.66
N ILE A 286 -2.81 -20.08 5.54
CA ILE A 286 -1.35 -20.25 5.55
C ILE A 286 -0.91 -20.68 6.95
N SER A 287 0.26 -21.30 7.04
CA SER A 287 0.79 -21.85 8.30
C SER A 287 0.89 -20.81 9.42
N ILE A 288 1.25 -19.56 9.08
CA ILE A 288 1.28 -18.43 10.03
C ILE A 288 -0.11 -18.24 10.67
N SER A 289 -1.16 -18.19 9.83
CA SER A 289 -2.52 -17.97 10.27
C SER A 289 -3.04 -19.14 11.10
N GLU A 290 -2.77 -20.37 10.66
CA GLU A 290 -3.12 -21.59 11.38
C GLU A 290 -2.50 -21.61 12.78
N ALA A 291 -1.21 -21.28 12.90
CA ALA A 291 -0.52 -21.22 14.18
C ALA A 291 -1.11 -20.14 15.12
N LEU A 292 -1.37 -18.93 14.61
CA LEU A 292 -2.00 -17.87 15.41
C LEU A 292 -3.39 -18.26 15.89
N ILE A 293 -4.21 -18.81 14.99
CA ILE A 293 -5.59 -19.22 15.29
C ILE A 293 -5.58 -20.36 16.29
N ASP A 294 -4.82 -21.43 16.05
CA ASP A 294 -4.82 -22.62 16.92
C ASP A 294 -4.35 -22.28 18.35
N ARG A 295 -3.20 -21.62 18.48
CA ARG A 295 -2.64 -21.29 19.80
C ARG A 295 -3.52 -20.35 20.60
N SER A 296 -4.08 -19.33 19.94
CA SER A 296 -5.04 -18.45 20.61
C SER A 296 -6.36 -19.18 20.93
N GLY A 297 -6.78 -20.14 20.10
CA GLY A 297 -8.00 -20.93 20.34
C GLY A 297 -7.88 -21.85 21.55
N ARG A 298 -6.67 -22.35 21.82
CA ARG A 298 -6.32 -23.11 23.02
C ARG A 298 -6.11 -22.22 24.26
N GLY A 299 -6.21 -20.90 24.14
CA GLY A 299 -6.00 -19.96 25.25
C GLY A 299 -4.54 -19.75 25.63
N GLU A 300 -3.58 -20.23 24.83
CA GLU A 300 -2.15 -20.21 25.19
C GLU A 300 -1.50 -18.85 24.99
N ILE A 301 -2.03 -18.05 24.06
CA ILE A 301 -1.54 -16.70 23.77
C ILE A 301 -2.72 -15.73 23.66
N ASN A 302 -2.52 -14.48 24.06
CA ASN A 302 -3.41 -13.38 23.71
C ASN A 302 -3.10 -12.91 22.28
N LEU A 303 -4.11 -12.83 21.42
CA LEU A 303 -3.95 -12.41 20.03
C LEU A 303 -4.67 -11.07 19.79
N GLU A 304 -3.92 -10.04 19.45
CA GLU A 304 -4.50 -8.76 19.01
C GLU A 304 -4.04 -8.41 17.59
N GLY A 305 -4.96 -7.96 16.74
CA GLY A 305 -4.65 -7.70 15.33
C GLY A 305 -5.38 -6.48 14.78
N VAL A 306 -4.72 -5.75 13.89
CA VAL A 306 -5.38 -4.76 13.05
C VAL A 306 -5.07 -5.06 11.59
N ILE A 307 -6.12 -5.17 10.78
CA ILE A 307 -6.03 -5.48 9.35
C ILE A 307 -6.49 -4.28 8.54
N ASP A 308 -5.87 -4.02 7.39
CA ASP A 308 -6.31 -2.97 6.46
C ASP A 308 -7.83 -3.08 6.19
N PRO A 309 -8.57 -1.95 6.23
CA PRO A 309 -10.03 -1.97 6.11
C PRO A 309 -10.53 -2.66 4.83
N ALA A 310 -9.81 -2.53 3.72
CA ALA A 310 -10.23 -3.11 2.44
C ALA A 310 -10.09 -4.64 2.45
N PHE A 311 -9.00 -5.16 3.02
CA PHE A 311 -8.81 -6.60 3.18
C PHE A 311 -9.75 -7.19 4.23
N TYR A 312 -9.92 -6.53 5.38
CA TYR A 312 -10.89 -6.96 6.38
C TYR A 312 -12.32 -7.03 5.83
N ALA A 313 -12.74 -6.01 5.05
CA ALA A 313 -14.04 -6.02 4.40
C ALA A 313 -14.19 -7.17 3.39
N ARG A 314 -13.13 -7.49 2.64
CA ARG A 314 -13.10 -8.65 1.73
C ARG A 314 -13.25 -9.96 2.50
N TYR A 315 -12.53 -10.12 3.61
CA TYR A 315 -12.61 -11.32 4.45
C TYR A 315 -14.03 -11.47 5.01
N ARG A 316 -14.63 -10.38 5.50
CA ARG A 316 -16.00 -10.35 5.99
C ARG A 316 -17.01 -10.75 4.91
N ASN A 317 -16.90 -10.17 3.71
CA ASN A 317 -17.80 -10.47 2.59
C ASN A 317 -17.66 -11.93 2.10
N ASN A 318 -16.50 -12.55 2.32
CA ASN A 318 -16.23 -13.93 1.95
C ASN A 318 -16.40 -14.92 3.12
N ASN A 319 -16.92 -14.48 4.28
CA ASN A 319 -17.04 -15.29 5.50
C ASN A 319 -15.74 -15.98 5.93
N GLN A 320 -14.61 -15.28 5.81
CA GLN A 320 -13.29 -15.79 6.17
C GLN A 320 -12.95 -15.51 7.64
N ILE A 321 -12.12 -16.38 8.23
CA ILE A 321 -11.84 -16.40 9.67
C ILE A 321 -11.39 -15.05 10.24
N TRP A 322 -10.52 -14.31 9.52
CA TRP A 322 -9.95 -13.05 10.00
C TRP A 322 -10.95 -11.92 10.24
N ALA A 323 -12.19 -12.04 9.75
CA ALA A 323 -13.26 -11.09 10.01
C ALA A 323 -14.51 -11.78 10.61
N SER A 324 -14.35 -12.97 11.19
CA SER A 324 -15.41 -13.67 11.91
C SER A 324 -15.55 -13.15 13.34
N ALA A 325 -16.68 -13.44 13.99
CA ALA A 325 -16.89 -13.12 15.40
C ALA A 325 -15.88 -13.83 16.34
N GLU A 326 -15.35 -14.99 15.91
CA GLU A 326 -14.40 -15.80 16.67
C GLU A 326 -13.06 -15.09 16.89
N MET A 327 -12.66 -14.21 15.96
CA MET A 327 -11.43 -13.42 16.07
C MET A 327 -11.58 -12.19 16.98
N ASN A 328 -12.75 -11.98 17.56
CA ASN A 328 -13.04 -10.89 18.49
C ASN A 328 -13.75 -11.40 19.76
N PHE A 329 -13.36 -12.60 20.21
CA PHE A 329 -13.91 -13.26 21.39
C PHE A 329 -12.79 -13.78 22.31
N GLY A 330 -13.02 -13.72 23.63
CA GLY A 330 -12.09 -14.23 24.63
C GLY A 330 -10.75 -13.48 24.64
N ASN A 331 -9.66 -14.22 24.44
CA ASN A 331 -8.28 -13.74 24.36
C ASN A 331 -7.89 -13.22 22.96
N ARG A 332 -8.86 -13.05 22.05
CA ARG A 332 -8.64 -12.56 20.69
C ARG A 332 -9.32 -11.22 20.46
N LYS A 333 -8.61 -10.32 19.76
CA LYS A 333 -9.13 -9.03 19.32
C LYS A 333 -8.52 -8.62 17.99
N VAL A 334 -9.16 -9.03 16.90
CA VAL A 334 -8.78 -8.63 15.55
C VAL A 334 -9.85 -7.70 14.98
N VAL A 335 -9.43 -6.51 14.52
CA VAL A 335 -10.34 -5.47 14.03
C VAL A 335 -9.86 -4.88 12.70
N ALA A 336 -10.77 -4.26 11.96
CA ALA A 336 -10.42 -3.43 10.82
C ALA A 336 -9.75 -2.13 11.29
N GLY A 337 -8.66 -1.73 10.63
CA GLY A 337 -8.03 -0.43 10.85
C GLY A 337 -8.95 0.74 10.48
N ARG A 338 -8.57 1.94 10.90
CA ARG A 338 -9.26 3.21 10.53
C ARG A 338 -8.24 4.30 10.22
N GLU A 339 -7.26 3.92 9.41
CA GLU A 339 -6.17 4.81 9.01
C GLU A 339 -6.63 5.81 7.95
N VAL A 340 -5.84 6.87 7.73
CA VAL A 340 -6.17 7.94 6.77
C VAL A 340 -6.26 7.44 5.33
N ARG A 341 -5.45 6.44 4.97
CA ARG A 341 -5.46 5.84 3.63
C ARG A 341 -5.43 4.32 3.70
N LYS A 342 -4.25 3.71 3.86
CA LYS A 342 -4.07 2.27 4.04
C LYS A 342 -3.35 1.99 5.34
N LEU A 343 -3.69 0.89 6.00
CA LEU A 343 -2.80 0.27 6.98
C LEU A 343 -1.78 -0.55 6.19
N HIS A 344 -0.61 0.01 5.94
CA HIS A 344 0.40 -0.62 5.08
C HIS A 344 1.60 -1.21 5.84
N ALA A 345 1.54 -1.22 7.17
CA ALA A 345 2.48 -1.95 8.00
C ALA A 345 2.31 -3.47 7.83
N LYS A 346 3.42 -4.20 7.97
CA LYS A 346 3.48 -5.66 8.03
C LYS A 346 4.37 -6.00 9.22
N THR A 347 3.74 -6.08 10.37
CA THR A 347 4.44 -6.19 11.65
C THR A 347 3.77 -7.28 12.47
N LEU A 348 4.60 -8.13 13.07
CA LEU A 348 4.18 -9.07 14.11
C LEU A 348 5.08 -8.84 15.33
N ILE A 349 4.48 -8.80 16.52
CA ILE A 349 5.14 -8.53 17.78
C ILE A 349 4.83 -9.69 18.72
N ILE A 350 5.85 -10.30 19.32
CA ILE A 350 5.72 -11.44 20.23
C ILE A 350 6.18 -11.03 21.63
N ASP A 351 5.33 -11.33 22.62
CA ASP A 351 5.55 -11.22 24.06
C ASP A 351 5.92 -9.80 24.55
N ALA A 352 5.46 -8.75 23.88
CA ALA A 352 5.85 -7.37 24.20
C ALA A 352 5.24 -6.78 25.48
N GLN A 353 4.29 -7.46 26.15
CA GLN A 353 3.64 -6.96 27.38
C GLN A 353 3.85 -7.84 28.62
N TYR A 354 4.72 -8.86 28.55
CA TYR A 354 4.98 -9.76 29.67
C TYR A 354 6.28 -9.39 30.42
N PRO A 355 6.36 -9.57 31.77
CA PRO A 355 7.62 -9.45 32.49
C PRO A 355 8.66 -10.45 31.94
N TYR A 356 9.66 -9.92 31.25
CA TYR A 356 10.70 -10.72 30.60
C TYR A 356 11.57 -11.42 31.65
N PRO A 357 11.60 -12.76 31.74
CA PRO A 357 12.72 -13.40 32.41
C PRO A 357 14.01 -13.02 31.66
N GLU A 358 15.15 -12.95 32.34
CA GLU A 358 16.43 -12.51 31.75
C GLU A 358 16.80 -13.27 30.46
N LYS A 359 16.26 -14.48 30.28
CA LYS A 359 16.52 -15.40 29.16
C LYS A 359 15.49 -15.35 28.03
N HIS A 360 14.42 -14.56 28.14
CA HIS A 360 13.40 -14.42 27.09
C HIS A 360 13.32 -12.97 26.63
N LYS A 361 13.41 -12.74 25.32
CA LYS A 361 13.30 -11.41 24.73
C LYS A 361 11.98 -11.30 23.99
N ALA A 362 11.39 -10.11 23.97
CA ALA A 362 10.35 -9.81 23.01
C ALA A 362 10.94 -9.83 21.59
N LEU A 363 10.09 -10.12 20.63
CA LEU A 363 10.48 -10.24 19.23
C LEU A 363 9.60 -9.35 18.36
N THR A 364 10.23 -8.62 17.45
CA THR A 364 9.53 -7.90 16.36
C THR A 364 9.88 -8.53 15.03
N ILE A 365 8.87 -8.82 14.22
CA ILE A 365 8.99 -9.25 12.84
C ILE A 365 8.44 -8.14 11.94
N VAL A 366 9.25 -7.61 11.03
CA VAL A 366 8.88 -6.43 10.23
C VAL A 366 9.60 -6.40 8.88
N GLY A 367 8.94 -5.89 7.84
CA GLY A 367 9.57 -5.69 6.53
C GLY A 367 8.57 -5.37 5.43
N SER A 368 8.90 -5.77 4.21
CA SER A 368 8.01 -5.62 3.06
C SER A 368 6.98 -6.76 2.95
N TYR A 369 7.29 -7.92 3.55
CA TYR A 369 6.56 -9.19 3.46
C TYR A 369 5.12 -9.09 3.98
N ASN A 370 4.13 -9.20 3.09
CA ASN A 370 2.74 -9.44 3.50
C ASN A 370 2.59 -10.88 4.00
N PHE A 371 1.83 -11.12 5.07
CA PHE A 371 1.56 -12.47 5.58
C PHE A 371 0.62 -13.25 4.64
N SER A 372 1.11 -13.59 3.44
CA SER A 372 0.30 -14.08 2.32
C SER A 372 1.06 -15.09 1.47
N ALA A 373 0.33 -15.98 0.80
CA ALA A 373 0.94 -16.98 -0.06
C ALA A 373 1.77 -16.38 -1.23
N ALA A 374 1.34 -15.22 -1.75
CA ALA A 374 2.06 -14.55 -2.84
C ALA A 374 3.44 -14.02 -2.40
N ALA A 375 3.55 -13.53 -1.17
CA ALA A 375 4.82 -13.07 -0.61
C ALA A 375 5.83 -14.22 -0.45
N GLU A 376 5.36 -15.41 -0.10
CA GLU A 376 6.22 -16.59 0.04
C GLU A 376 6.64 -17.19 -1.31
N ILE A 377 5.72 -17.23 -2.27
CA ILE A 377 5.88 -18.05 -3.47
C ILE A 377 6.33 -17.24 -4.68
N ALA A 378 6.05 -15.94 -4.75
CA ALA A 378 6.23 -15.16 -5.98
C ALA A 378 7.04 -13.88 -5.79
N ASN A 379 6.75 -13.10 -4.76
CA ASN A 379 7.26 -11.74 -4.66
C ASN A 379 8.65 -11.69 -4.02
N ASP A 380 9.47 -10.77 -4.49
CA ASP A 380 10.71 -10.41 -3.80
C ASP A 380 10.40 -9.60 -2.55
N GLU A 381 10.73 -10.14 -1.38
CA GLU A 381 10.35 -9.56 -0.09
C GLU A 381 11.53 -9.59 0.85
N ASN A 382 11.70 -8.58 1.70
CA ASN A 382 12.64 -8.67 2.83
C ASN A 382 11.88 -8.62 4.15
N ILE A 383 12.45 -9.26 5.17
CA ILE A 383 11.92 -9.25 6.52
C ILE A 383 13.05 -9.34 7.55
N LEU A 384 12.89 -8.62 8.64
CA LEU A 384 13.76 -8.66 9.82
C LEU A 384 13.01 -9.25 11.02
N MET A 385 13.71 -10.06 11.81
CA MET A 385 13.24 -10.63 13.07
C MET A 385 14.19 -10.16 14.18
N ILE A 386 13.76 -9.18 14.98
CA ILE A 386 14.61 -8.45 15.92
C ILE A 386 14.27 -8.86 17.35
N TYR A 387 15.23 -9.47 18.06
CA TYR A 387 15.08 -9.99 19.41
C TYR A 387 15.55 -8.95 20.44
N ASP A 388 14.71 -7.96 20.71
CA ASP A 388 14.99 -6.96 21.74
C ASP A 388 13.72 -6.39 22.39
N ASN A 389 13.77 -6.25 23.71
CA ASN A 389 12.64 -5.76 24.52
C ASN A 389 12.34 -4.29 24.24
N LYS A 390 13.37 -3.45 24.07
CA LYS A 390 13.19 -2.02 23.85
C LYS A 390 12.64 -1.78 22.45
N ILE A 391 13.19 -2.42 21.43
CA ILE A 391 12.68 -2.32 20.05
C ILE A 391 11.24 -2.84 19.98
N ALA A 392 10.94 -4.03 20.51
CA ALA A 392 9.56 -4.54 20.52
C ALA A 392 8.59 -3.62 21.26
N ASN A 393 9.05 -2.94 22.32
CA ASN A 393 8.24 -1.93 23.00
C ASN A 393 7.98 -0.68 22.15
N LEU A 394 8.89 -0.27 21.24
CA LEU A 394 8.60 0.81 20.28
C LEU A 394 7.46 0.41 19.33
N PHE A 395 7.50 -0.81 18.81
CA PHE A 395 6.46 -1.34 17.94
C PHE A 395 5.14 -1.59 18.68
N LEU A 396 5.19 -1.94 19.97
CA LEU A 396 3.98 -2.03 20.80
C LEU A 396 3.29 -0.67 20.93
N GLN A 397 4.04 0.41 21.14
CA GLN A 397 3.50 1.77 21.21
C GLN A 397 2.80 2.14 19.89
N ASP A 398 3.40 1.83 18.74
CA ASP A 398 2.77 2.04 17.42
C ASP A 398 1.50 1.18 17.26
N PHE A 399 1.57 -0.12 17.55
CA PHE A 399 0.43 -1.03 17.50
C PHE A 399 -0.75 -0.52 18.34
N LYS A 400 -0.49 -0.08 19.59
CA LYS A 400 -1.53 0.46 20.47
C LYS A 400 -2.09 1.78 19.95
N GLY A 401 -1.25 2.61 19.31
CA GLY A 401 -1.71 3.80 18.58
C GLY A 401 -2.66 3.45 17.43
N VAL A 402 -2.32 2.46 16.60
CA VAL A 402 -3.19 1.97 15.51
C VAL A 402 -4.48 1.37 16.04
N MET A 403 -4.40 0.52 17.09
CA MET A 403 -5.58 -0.08 17.74
C MET A 403 -6.51 1.00 18.30
N SER A 404 -5.96 2.03 18.96
CA SER A 404 -6.72 3.16 19.48
C SER A 404 -7.50 3.90 18.38
N ARG A 405 -6.90 4.05 17.18
CA ARG A 405 -7.59 4.61 16.01
C ARG A 405 -8.64 3.67 15.44
N ALA A 406 -8.35 2.38 15.34
CA ALA A 406 -9.31 1.36 14.90
C ALA A 406 -10.57 1.35 15.79
N GLU A 407 -10.39 1.58 17.09
CA GLU A 407 -11.46 1.74 18.10
C GLU A 407 -12.11 3.14 18.12
N GLN A 408 -11.62 4.08 17.31
CA GLN A 408 -12.07 5.49 17.27
C GLN A 408 -11.87 6.26 18.58
N LYS A 409 -10.93 5.84 19.42
CA LYS A 409 -10.54 6.59 20.62
C LYS A 409 -9.63 7.77 20.26
N THR A 410 -8.83 7.60 19.21
CA THR A 410 -7.95 8.63 18.63
C THR A 410 -8.14 8.69 17.12
N TYR A 411 -7.55 9.70 16.48
CA TYR A 411 -7.61 9.91 15.03
C TYR A 411 -6.22 10.12 14.47
N HIS A 412 -5.99 9.65 13.24
CA HIS A 412 -4.74 9.87 12.54
C HIS A 412 -4.62 11.35 12.12
N ARG A 413 -3.39 11.88 12.02
CA ARG A 413 -3.14 13.19 11.42
C ARG A 413 -3.46 13.18 9.93
N TYR A 414 -4.04 14.27 9.44
CA TYR A 414 -4.38 14.50 8.03
C TYR A 414 -3.68 15.79 7.55
N PRO A 415 -3.45 15.95 6.23
CA PRO A 415 -2.88 17.17 5.71
C PRO A 415 -3.83 18.35 5.98
N LYS A 416 -3.25 19.48 6.39
CA LYS A 416 -4.00 20.69 6.67
C LYS A 416 -4.46 21.32 5.36
N ILE A 417 -5.70 21.79 5.31
CA ILE A 417 -6.17 22.66 4.24
C ILE A 417 -5.44 24.00 4.31
N ASP A 418 -4.89 24.44 3.20
CA ASP A 418 -4.46 25.81 2.97
C ASP A 418 -5.64 26.62 2.44
N THR A 419 -6.18 27.49 3.28
CA THR A 419 -7.37 28.30 2.95
C THR A 419 -7.06 29.45 1.99
N SER A 420 -5.77 29.71 1.70
CA SER A 420 -5.33 30.70 0.73
C SER A 420 -5.22 30.13 -0.69
N HIS A 421 -5.03 28.81 -0.80
CA HIS A 421 -4.75 28.10 -2.04
C HIS A 421 -6.00 27.87 -2.91
N TRP A 422 -5.79 27.94 -4.23
CA TRP A 422 -6.78 27.53 -5.24
C TRP A 422 -6.38 26.17 -5.79
N TYR A 423 -7.03 25.13 -5.29
CA TYR A 423 -6.80 23.74 -5.68
C TYR A 423 -7.30 23.49 -7.10
N THR A 424 -6.41 23.07 -7.99
CA THR A 424 -6.73 22.71 -9.37
C THR A 424 -7.08 21.24 -9.53
N ASN A 425 -6.58 20.39 -8.63
CA ASN A 425 -6.74 18.94 -8.70
C ASN A 425 -7.73 18.49 -7.62
N PHE A 426 -8.86 18.00 -8.07
CA PHE A 426 -9.88 17.37 -7.24
C PHE A 426 -10.62 16.34 -8.08
N ARG A 427 -11.37 15.47 -7.41
CA ARG A 427 -12.18 14.43 -8.05
C ARG A 427 -13.45 14.19 -7.24
N PHE A 428 -14.35 13.40 -7.81
CA PHE A 428 -15.54 12.94 -7.11
C PHE A 428 -15.34 11.51 -6.64
N GLY A 429 -15.41 11.29 -5.32
CA GLY A 429 -15.35 9.95 -4.73
C GLY A 429 -16.61 9.14 -5.04
N ARG A 430 -16.54 7.81 -4.86
CA ARG A 430 -17.64 6.87 -5.20
C ARG A 430 -18.99 7.17 -4.53
N SER A 431 -18.99 7.90 -3.42
CA SER A 431 -20.21 8.30 -2.68
C SER A 431 -20.69 9.72 -3.03
N GLY A 432 -20.16 10.33 -4.09
CA GLY A 432 -20.50 11.69 -4.52
C GLY A 432 -19.78 12.81 -3.76
N ASN A 433 -18.79 12.48 -2.92
CA ASN A 433 -18.01 13.49 -2.19
C ASN A 433 -16.97 14.15 -3.08
N ILE A 434 -16.74 15.45 -2.86
CA ILE A 434 -15.59 16.16 -3.43
C ILE A 434 -14.35 15.70 -2.67
N GLU A 435 -13.33 15.23 -3.38
CA GLU A 435 -12.01 14.90 -2.82
C GLU A 435 -10.98 15.83 -3.45
N VAL A 436 -10.30 16.62 -2.62
CA VAL A 436 -9.30 17.59 -3.09
C VAL A 436 -7.90 17.05 -2.85
N GLU A 437 -7.00 17.22 -3.83
CA GLU A 437 -5.58 16.91 -3.67
C GLU A 437 -4.96 17.89 -2.66
N LEU A 438 -4.83 17.48 -1.39
CA LEU A 438 -4.28 18.31 -0.32
C LEU A 438 -2.75 18.22 -0.23
N ASP A 439 -2.21 17.14 -0.78
CA ASP A 439 -0.78 16.91 -0.98
C ASP A 439 -0.63 16.07 -2.26
N THR A 440 0.57 16.02 -2.84
CA THR A 440 0.82 15.38 -4.14
C THR A 440 0.27 13.94 -4.15
N ASN A 441 -0.62 13.63 -5.10
CA ASN A 441 -1.31 12.34 -5.24
C ASN A 441 -2.13 11.90 -3.99
N PHE A 442 -2.40 12.81 -3.06
CA PHE A 442 -3.17 12.54 -1.85
C PHE A 442 -4.49 13.34 -1.85
N TYR A 443 -5.56 12.66 -2.22
CA TYR A 443 -6.91 13.21 -2.31
C TYR A 443 -7.68 12.97 -1.00
N TYR A 444 -8.31 14.02 -0.47
CA TYR A 444 -9.02 13.96 0.80
C TYR A 444 -10.46 14.52 0.72
N PRO A 445 -11.46 13.86 1.34
CA PRO A 445 -12.86 14.29 1.25
C PRO A 445 -13.12 15.65 1.93
N VAL A 446 -13.87 16.50 1.24
CA VAL A 446 -14.36 17.80 1.71
C VAL A 446 -15.87 17.88 1.47
N SER A 447 -16.64 17.99 2.56
CA SER A 447 -18.09 18.21 2.53
C SER A 447 -18.42 19.70 2.57
N LEU A 448 -19.54 20.05 1.93
CA LEU A 448 -20.10 21.40 1.96
C LEU A 448 -20.63 21.71 3.37
N LEU A 449 -19.96 22.63 4.06
CA LEU A 449 -20.39 23.12 5.37
C LEU A 449 -21.77 23.78 5.26
N GLY A 450 -22.71 23.35 6.10
CA GLY A 450 -24.08 23.89 6.14
C GLY A 450 -25.00 23.40 5.01
N VAL A 451 -24.53 22.50 4.14
CA VAL A 451 -25.32 21.97 3.02
C VAL A 451 -25.25 20.45 2.99
N ASN A 452 -26.41 19.80 3.02
CA ASN A 452 -26.53 18.38 2.78
C ASN A 452 -26.89 18.16 1.30
N VAL A 453 -25.94 17.65 0.53
CA VAL A 453 -26.18 17.15 -0.83
C VAL A 453 -26.78 15.75 -0.70
N PRO A 454 -27.91 15.43 -1.38
CA PRO A 454 -28.42 14.06 -1.44
C PRO A 454 -27.32 13.09 -1.88
N ARG A 455 -27.09 12.04 -1.09
CA ARG A 455 -25.98 11.10 -1.29
C ARG A 455 -26.48 9.73 -1.68
N VAL A 456 -25.60 8.99 -2.34
CA VAL A 456 -25.76 7.54 -2.48
C VAL A 456 -25.80 6.92 -1.08
N TRP A 457 -26.79 6.09 -0.82
CA TRP A 457 -27.02 5.51 0.51
C TRP A 457 -25.83 4.62 0.88
N GLY A 458 -25.07 5.06 1.88
CA GLY A 458 -23.88 4.35 2.34
C GLY A 458 -24.29 3.10 3.11
N GLY A 459 -24.22 1.94 2.46
CA GLY A 459 -24.46 0.64 3.10
C GLY A 459 -25.07 -0.42 2.18
N HIS A 460 -25.64 -0.02 1.04
CA HIS A 460 -26.18 -0.97 0.07
C HIS A 460 -25.83 -0.54 -1.35
N GLU A 461 -25.26 -1.47 -2.13
CA GLU A 461 -24.90 -1.22 -3.53
C GLU A 461 -26.12 -1.14 -4.45
N ASP A 462 -27.31 -1.49 -3.93
CA ASP A 462 -28.53 -1.65 -4.70
C ASP A 462 -29.47 -0.46 -4.65
N SER A 463 -29.27 0.48 -3.72
CA SER A 463 -30.23 1.54 -3.47
C SER A 463 -29.59 2.87 -3.09
N SER A 464 -30.27 3.95 -3.44
CA SER A 464 -29.85 5.34 -3.21
C SER A 464 -31.06 6.21 -2.90
N TYR A 465 -30.84 7.45 -2.46
CA TYR A 465 -31.92 8.42 -2.37
C TYR A 465 -32.32 8.93 -3.76
N PHE A 466 -33.62 9.14 -3.99
CA PHE A 466 -34.19 9.52 -5.29
C PHE A 466 -33.38 10.60 -6.03
N PHE A 467 -33.06 11.70 -5.34
CA PHE A 467 -32.35 12.85 -5.93
C PHE A 467 -30.82 12.79 -5.86
N ALA A 468 -30.24 11.69 -5.38
CA ALA A 468 -28.79 11.59 -5.16
C ALA A 468 -27.99 11.70 -6.45
N GLU A 469 -28.43 11.03 -7.51
CA GLU A 469 -27.71 11.04 -8.79
C GLU A 469 -27.77 12.43 -9.44
N GLU A 470 -28.98 12.97 -9.62
CA GLU A 470 -29.21 14.31 -10.17
C GLU A 470 -28.42 15.39 -9.41
N SER A 471 -28.43 15.35 -8.08
CA SER A 471 -27.70 16.33 -7.25
C SER A 471 -26.18 16.19 -7.38
N ASN A 472 -25.68 14.96 -7.48
CA ASN A 472 -24.25 14.72 -7.69
C ASN A 472 -23.81 15.16 -9.09
N ASP A 473 -24.61 14.91 -10.12
CA ASP A 473 -24.29 15.32 -11.49
C ASP A 473 -24.35 16.84 -11.65
N TYR A 474 -25.32 17.50 -11.02
CA TYR A 474 -25.33 18.96 -10.95
C TYR A 474 -24.06 19.50 -10.28
N LEU A 475 -23.64 18.92 -9.14
CA LEU A 475 -22.42 19.31 -8.46
C LEU A 475 -21.17 19.07 -9.33
N LYS A 476 -21.09 17.94 -10.05
CA LYS A 476 -20.00 17.65 -10.99
C LYS A 476 -19.90 18.71 -12.09
N ASN A 477 -21.01 18.99 -12.76
CA ASN A 477 -21.07 19.99 -13.83
C ASN A 477 -20.72 21.39 -13.31
N LEU A 478 -21.17 21.72 -12.10
CA LEU A 478 -20.85 22.98 -11.44
C LEU A 478 -19.34 23.16 -11.25
N LEU A 479 -18.63 22.09 -10.88
CA LEU A 479 -17.20 22.13 -10.61
C LEU A 479 -16.32 21.80 -11.81
N GLU A 480 -16.86 21.25 -12.89
CA GLU A 480 -16.08 20.85 -14.07
C GLU A 480 -15.22 22.00 -14.61
N GLY A 481 -13.91 21.77 -14.73
CA GLY A 481 -12.93 22.77 -15.17
C GLY A 481 -12.67 23.92 -14.19
N ALA A 482 -13.22 23.88 -12.97
CA ALA A 482 -13.03 24.93 -11.97
C ALA A 482 -11.73 24.75 -11.17
N GLN A 483 -11.33 25.81 -10.49
CA GLN A 483 -10.40 25.75 -9.36
C GLN A 483 -11.19 25.93 -8.06
N LEU A 484 -10.83 25.21 -7.00
CA LEU A 484 -11.55 25.24 -5.73
C LEU A 484 -10.77 26.00 -4.66
N LYS A 485 -11.44 26.88 -3.93
CA LYS A 485 -10.92 27.47 -2.69
C LYS A 485 -11.76 27.02 -1.52
N ILE A 486 -11.11 26.55 -0.46
CA ILE A 486 -11.74 25.88 0.67
C ILE A 486 -11.53 26.73 1.92
N SER A 487 -12.60 27.01 2.68
CA SER A 487 -12.52 27.83 3.90
C SER A 487 -13.63 27.48 4.91
N ALA A 488 -13.55 27.99 6.13
CA ALA A 488 -14.70 28.07 7.05
C ALA A 488 -14.96 29.54 7.45
N GLY A 489 -14.79 30.45 6.48
CA GLY A 489 -14.84 31.89 6.69
C GLY A 489 -13.58 32.39 7.41
N LYS A 490 -13.73 32.96 8.61
CA LYS A 490 -12.62 33.44 9.46
C LYS A 490 -11.94 32.33 10.26
N GLU A 491 -12.52 31.13 10.27
CA GLU A 491 -12.02 29.97 11.00
C GLU A 491 -11.41 28.94 10.04
N MET A 492 -10.66 27.99 10.59
CA MET A 492 -10.16 26.84 9.84
C MET A 492 -11.28 25.81 9.62
N PRO A 493 -11.33 25.14 8.46
CA PRO A 493 -12.25 24.03 8.24
C PRO A 493 -12.16 22.97 9.34
N SER A 494 -13.30 22.63 9.93
CA SER A 494 -13.37 21.56 10.94
C SER A 494 -13.24 20.20 10.28
N HIS A 495 -12.47 19.31 10.89
CA HIS A 495 -12.34 17.92 10.47
C HIS A 495 -13.03 17.00 11.46
N GLN A 496 -13.90 16.12 10.95
CA GLN A 496 -14.55 15.07 11.72
C GLN A 496 -14.84 13.88 10.81
N PHE A 497 -14.82 12.66 11.35
CA PHE A 497 -15.21 11.43 10.63
C PHE A 497 -14.53 11.25 9.26
N GLY A 498 -13.22 11.53 9.19
CA GLY A 498 -12.41 11.31 7.99
C GLY A 498 -12.68 12.28 6.83
N ARG A 499 -13.19 13.48 7.13
CA ARG A 499 -13.47 14.52 6.12
C ARG A 499 -13.38 15.91 6.72
N TYR A 500 -13.12 16.89 5.87
CA TYR A 500 -13.31 18.29 6.21
C TYR A 500 -14.72 18.76 5.93
N SER A 501 -15.20 19.74 6.70
CA SER A 501 -16.42 20.49 6.40
C SER A 501 -16.04 21.94 6.10
N ALA A 502 -16.36 22.43 4.90
CA ALA A 502 -15.93 23.74 4.44
C ALA A 502 -16.94 24.44 3.51
N TYR A 503 -16.86 25.77 3.46
CA TYR A 503 -17.34 26.56 2.34
C TYR A 503 -16.39 26.40 1.16
N ILE A 504 -16.96 26.11 -0.01
CA ILE A 504 -16.20 25.93 -1.25
C ILE A 504 -16.59 27.05 -2.22
N LEU A 505 -15.58 27.75 -2.70
CA LEU A 505 -15.69 28.63 -3.86
C LEU A 505 -15.13 27.89 -5.06
N ALA A 506 -15.83 27.95 -6.19
CA ALA A 506 -15.36 27.43 -7.46
C ALA A 506 -15.12 28.59 -8.42
N ARG A 507 -13.96 28.63 -9.07
CA ARG A 507 -13.57 29.67 -10.02
C ARG A 507 -13.38 29.10 -11.41
N LYS A 508 -14.06 29.70 -12.41
CA LYS A 508 -13.90 29.41 -13.84
C LYS A 508 -13.59 30.73 -14.56
N GLY A 509 -12.36 30.90 -15.04
CA GLY A 509 -11.91 32.19 -15.58
C GLY A 509 -11.98 33.31 -14.52
N LYS A 510 -12.75 34.37 -14.80
CA LYS A 510 -12.98 35.50 -13.86
C LYS A 510 -14.15 35.27 -12.90
N ASP A 511 -15.03 34.32 -13.21
CA ASP A 511 -16.24 34.08 -12.43
C ASP A 511 -15.94 33.20 -11.22
N THR A 512 -16.47 33.59 -10.06
CA THR A 512 -16.36 32.81 -8.82
C THR A 512 -17.75 32.60 -8.25
N ILE A 513 -18.09 31.34 -7.98
CA ILE A 513 -19.36 30.93 -7.43
C ILE A 513 -19.19 30.30 -6.05
N SER A 514 -20.16 30.51 -5.17
CA SER A 514 -20.23 29.78 -3.90
C SER A 514 -20.99 28.49 -4.12
N VAL A 515 -20.28 27.37 -4.08
CA VAL A 515 -20.83 26.03 -4.30
C VAL A 515 -21.94 25.74 -3.29
N ASN A 516 -21.70 26.06 -2.01
CA ASN A 516 -22.69 25.86 -0.94
C ASN A 516 -23.99 26.62 -1.23
N ARG A 517 -23.91 27.90 -1.64
CA ARG A 517 -25.09 28.71 -1.94
C ARG A 517 -25.80 28.20 -3.19
N GLU A 518 -25.06 27.85 -4.23
CA GLU A 518 -25.64 27.41 -5.49
C GLU A 518 -26.42 26.10 -5.33
N MET A 519 -25.88 25.14 -4.59
CA MET A 519 -26.57 23.86 -4.31
C MET A 519 -27.92 24.08 -3.61
N LEU A 520 -28.03 25.05 -2.69
CA LEU A 520 -29.29 25.38 -2.02
C LEU A 520 -30.24 26.12 -2.97
N LYS A 521 -29.73 27.12 -3.68
CA LYS A 521 -30.50 27.96 -4.61
C LYS A 521 -31.12 27.13 -5.75
N SER A 522 -30.38 26.15 -6.27
CA SER A 522 -30.83 25.28 -7.36
C SER A 522 -31.73 24.14 -6.89
N GLY A 523 -31.87 23.93 -5.57
CA GLY A 523 -32.60 22.80 -5.01
C GLY A 523 -31.90 21.44 -5.13
N HIS A 524 -30.57 21.40 -5.32
CA HIS A 524 -29.76 20.16 -5.36
C HIS A 524 -29.10 19.84 -4.00
N GLY A 525 -29.42 20.63 -2.97
CA GLY A 525 -28.98 20.43 -1.61
C GLY A 525 -29.98 21.02 -0.62
N THR A 526 -29.93 20.57 0.62
CA THR A 526 -30.75 21.09 1.72
C THR A 526 -29.90 21.74 2.79
N TYR A 527 -30.45 22.70 3.51
CA TYR A 527 -29.77 23.33 4.63
C TYR A 527 -29.48 22.29 5.73
N SER A 528 -28.27 22.38 6.30
CA SER A 528 -27.81 21.51 7.37
C SER A 528 -27.36 22.34 8.56
N THR A 529 -27.83 21.97 9.75
CA THR A 529 -27.36 22.55 11.02
C THR A 529 -26.14 21.82 11.58
N TYR A 530 -25.70 20.74 10.95
CA TYR A 530 -24.52 19.99 11.37
C TYR A 530 -23.25 20.83 11.18
N ASN A 531 -22.37 20.78 12.18
CA ASN A 531 -21.15 21.59 12.32
C ASN A 531 -21.39 23.09 12.55
N ARG A 532 -20.43 23.72 13.23
CA ARG A 532 -20.46 25.16 13.53
C ARG A 532 -20.32 25.99 12.26
N GLN A 533 -21.16 27.01 12.12
CA GLN A 533 -21.27 27.86 10.93
C GLN A 533 -21.26 29.34 11.33
N GLN A 534 -20.87 30.21 10.39
CA GLN A 534 -21.00 31.65 10.59
C GLN A 534 -22.47 32.07 10.59
N LYS A 535 -22.84 33.02 11.46
CA LYS A 535 -24.23 33.49 11.61
C LYS A 535 -24.84 33.97 10.28
N ASP A 536 -24.07 34.73 9.51
CA ASP A 536 -24.55 35.28 8.23
C ASP A 536 -24.78 34.18 7.19
N SER A 537 -23.94 33.14 7.17
CA SER A 537 -24.12 31.97 6.31
C SER A 537 -25.38 31.18 6.68
N ILE A 538 -25.68 31.01 7.96
CA ILE A 538 -26.90 30.32 8.42
C ILE A 538 -28.15 31.04 7.90
N LEU A 539 -28.22 32.37 8.07
CA LEU A 539 -29.36 33.16 7.61
C LEU A 539 -29.52 33.06 6.09
N ASN A 540 -28.40 33.23 5.35
CA ASN A 540 -28.40 33.17 3.89
C ASN A 540 -28.80 31.78 3.37
N PHE A 541 -28.29 30.70 3.96
CA PHE A 541 -28.60 29.34 3.53
C PHE A 541 -30.07 28.98 3.76
N LYS A 542 -30.65 29.34 4.91
CA LYS A 542 -32.08 29.15 5.17
C LYS A 542 -32.95 29.90 4.16
N MET A 543 -32.58 31.15 3.86
CA MET A 543 -33.29 31.97 2.88
C MET A 543 -33.22 31.37 1.47
N LEU A 544 -32.04 30.92 1.02
CA LEU A 544 -31.88 30.30 -0.29
C LEU A 544 -32.69 29.00 -0.43
N GLU A 545 -32.69 28.15 0.61
CA GLU A 545 -33.52 26.95 0.61
C GLU A 545 -35.02 27.31 0.55
N GLN A 546 -35.45 28.35 1.28
CA GLN A 546 -36.84 28.80 1.27
C GLN A 546 -37.27 29.31 -0.11
N ILE A 547 -36.43 30.08 -0.79
CA ILE A 547 -36.67 30.54 -2.17
C ILE A 547 -36.76 29.34 -3.11
N ALA A 548 -35.89 28.34 -2.96
CA ALA A 548 -35.93 27.13 -3.77
C ALA A 548 -37.22 26.32 -3.56
N LYS A 549 -37.74 26.28 -2.32
CA LYS A 549 -39.04 25.68 -1.97
C LYS A 549 -40.20 26.40 -2.65
N GLU A 550 -40.24 27.72 -2.54
CA GLU A 550 -41.31 28.55 -3.12
C GLU A 550 -41.36 28.42 -4.64
N ASN A 551 -40.19 28.39 -5.27
CA ASN A 551 -40.05 28.24 -6.73
C ASN A 551 -40.12 26.78 -7.22
N LYS A 552 -40.24 25.79 -6.32
CA LYS A 552 -40.34 24.37 -6.64
C LYS A 552 -39.20 23.85 -7.53
N VAL A 553 -37.97 24.30 -7.29
CA VAL A 553 -36.78 23.88 -8.06
C VAL A 553 -36.07 22.67 -7.44
N GLY A 554 -35.45 21.84 -8.28
CA GLY A 554 -34.75 20.63 -7.87
C GLY A 554 -35.62 19.70 -7.03
N ILE A 555 -35.11 19.30 -5.86
CA ILE A 555 -35.81 18.45 -4.87
C ILE A 555 -37.22 18.97 -4.56
N TRP A 556 -37.41 20.29 -4.53
CA TRP A 556 -38.67 20.92 -4.11
C TRP A 556 -39.77 20.88 -5.17
N GLY A 557 -39.46 20.46 -6.40
CA GLY A 557 -40.46 20.12 -7.41
C GLY A 557 -41.28 18.89 -7.03
N PHE A 558 -40.65 17.92 -6.36
CA PHE A 558 -41.29 16.67 -5.93
C PHE A 558 -40.91 16.33 -4.47
N PRO A 559 -41.33 17.15 -3.48
CA PRO A 559 -40.87 17.01 -2.09
C PRO A 559 -41.26 15.68 -1.44
N LYS A 560 -42.28 14.99 -1.96
CA LYS A 560 -42.68 13.64 -1.50
C LYS A 560 -41.65 12.56 -1.83
N LEU A 561 -40.80 12.77 -2.84
CA LEU A 561 -39.71 11.85 -3.22
C LEU A 561 -38.42 12.16 -2.45
N PHE A 562 -38.38 13.26 -1.68
CA PHE A 562 -37.23 13.56 -0.87
C PHE A 562 -37.03 12.48 0.20
N LYS A 563 -35.80 11.95 0.28
CA LYS A 563 -35.41 10.84 1.16
C LYS A 563 -36.10 9.50 0.87
N THR A 564 -36.86 9.36 -0.22
CA THR A 564 -37.30 8.04 -0.66
C THR A 564 -36.13 7.29 -1.26
N LYS A 565 -36.09 5.97 -1.03
CA LYS A 565 -35.06 5.11 -1.61
C LYS A 565 -35.53 4.60 -2.97
N VAL A 566 -34.63 4.61 -3.94
CA VAL A 566 -34.78 4.00 -5.26
C VAL A 566 -33.63 3.04 -5.50
N LEU A 567 -33.80 2.14 -6.46
CA LEU A 567 -32.66 1.33 -6.92
C LEU A 567 -31.61 2.23 -7.58
N THR A 568 -30.34 1.90 -7.41
CA THR A 568 -29.28 2.53 -8.21
C THR A 568 -29.39 2.10 -9.67
N LYS A 569 -28.93 2.92 -10.63
CA LYS A 569 -28.86 2.51 -12.04
C LYS A 569 -28.10 1.19 -12.21
N GLU A 570 -27.04 1.00 -11.42
CA GLU A 570 -26.26 -0.23 -11.38
C GLU A 570 -27.06 -1.43 -10.84
N ALA A 571 -27.91 -1.25 -9.82
CA ALA A 571 -28.81 -2.33 -9.38
C ALA A 571 -29.96 -2.59 -10.33
N GLU A 572 -30.52 -1.55 -10.96
CA GLU A 572 -31.53 -1.73 -12.02
C GLU A 572 -30.94 -2.51 -13.19
N LYS A 573 -29.72 -2.16 -13.63
CA LYS A 573 -28.98 -2.91 -14.64
C LYS A 573 -28.80 -4.37 -14.17
N ARG A 574 -28.26 -4.60 -12.97
CA ARG A 574 -28.05 -5.95 -12.39
C ARG A 574 -29.32 -6.79 -12.29
N LYS A 575 -30.48 -6.20 -11.99
CA LYS A 575 -31.75 -6.92 -11.82
C LYS A 575 -32.14 -7.74 -13.05
N ASN A 576 -31.77 -7.27 -14.24
CA ASN A 576 -32.10 -7.91 -15.51
C ASN A 576 -30.83 -8.36 -16.29
N LEU A 577 -29.64 -8.23 -15.70
CA LEU A 577 -28.37 -8.46 -16.41
C LEU A 577 -28.02 -9.95 -16.54
N PHE A 578 -28.50 -10.79 -15.62
CA PHE A 578 -28.08 -12.19 -15.52
C PHE A 578 -29.14 -13.17 -16.04
N PRO A 579 -28.72 -14.30 -16.65
CA PRO A 579 -27.33 -14.69 -16.92
C PRO A 579 -26.72 -13.91 -18.11
N LEU A 580 -25.40 -13.67 -18.07
CA LEU A 580 -24.64 -12.98 -19.12
C LEU A 580 -24.02 -13.96 -20.11
N ASN A 581 -24.02 -13.62 -21.40
CA ASN A 581 -23.31 -14.39 -22.40
C ASN A 581 -21.80 -14.16 -22.25
N LEU A 582 -21.06 -15.20 -21.87
CA LEU A 582 -19.63 -15.11 -21.59
C LEU A 582 -18.80 -14.63 -22.81
N ASN A 583 -19.29 -14.88 -24.02
CA ASN A 583 -18.57 -14.51 -25.25
C ASN A 583 -18.86 -13.10 -25.74
N THR A 584 -19.90 -12.44 -25.25
CA THR A 584 -20.30 -11.10 -25.71
C THR A 584 -20.43 -10.06 -24.61
N ALA A 585 -20.46 -10.47 -23.34
CA ALA A 585 -20.49 -9.55 -22.19
C ALA A 585 -19.33 -8.55 -22.28
N SER A 586 -19.63 -7.27 -22.05
CA SER A 586 -18.62 -6.22 -21.99
C SER A 586 -17.77 -6.35 -20.72
N LEU A 587 -16.66 -5.61 -20.65
CA LEU A 587 -15.84 -5.53 -19.45
C LEU A 587 -16.69 -5.11 -18.26
N GLU A 588 -17.50 -4.05 -18.43
CA GLU A 588 -18.39 -3.55 -17.40
C GLU A 588 -19.41 -4.62 -16.97
N ASP A 589 -20.03 -5.33 -17.93
CA ASP A 589 -21.03 -6.37 -17.63
C ASP A 589 -20.44 -7.50 -16.76
N LEU A 590 -19.24 -7.96 -17.11
CA LEU A 590 -18.53 -9.00 -16.37
C LEU A 590 -18.19 -8.57 -14.93
N THR A 591 -17.88 -7.28 -14.71
CA THR A 591 -17.57 -6.77 -13.36
C THR A 591 -18.78 -6.72 -12.44
N PHE A 592 -20.00 -6.85 -12.94
CA PHE A 592 -21.19 -6.97 -12.09
C PHE A 592 -21.34 -8.38 -11.48
N ILE A 593 -20.66 -9.40 -12.02
CA ILE A 593 -20.74 -10.76 -11.50
C ILE A 593 -20.01 -10.82 -10.15
N PRO A 594 -20.67 -11.30 -9.08
CA PRO A 594 -20.01 -11.47 -7.79
C PRO A 594 -18.74 -12.32 -7.92
N SER A 595 -17.64 -11.84 -7.33
CA SER A 595 -16.29 -12.45 -7.41
C SER A 595 -15.50 -12.21 -8.71
N ILE A 596 -16.03 -11.47 -9.68
CA ILE A 596 -15.26 -10.97 -10.84
C ILE A 596 -14.93 -9.50 -10.62
N GLY A 597 -13.64 -9.20 -10.43
CA GLY A 597 -13.13 -7.83 -10.43
C GLY A 597 -12.67 -7.40 -11.83
N GLU A 598 -12.35 -6.11 -12.00
CA GLU A 598 -11.86 -5.51 -13.25
C GLU A 598 -10.75 -6.34 -13.91
N LYS A 599 -9.69 -6.68 -13.16
CA LYS A 599 -8.60 -7.54 -13.66
C LYS A 599 -9.05 -8.91 -14.15
N THR A 600 -10.00 -9.54 -13.45
CA THR A 600 -10.52 -10.86 -13.84
C THR A 600 -11.41 -10.74 -15.08
N ALA A 601 -12.20 -9.66 -15.19
CA ALA A 601 -13.00 -9.37 -16.37
C ALA A 601 -12.09 -9.12 -17.60
N GLU A 602 -11.00 -8.36 -17.43
CA GLU A 602 -9.97 -8.16 -18.46
C GLU A 602 -9.38 -9.50 -18.90
N SER A 603 -8.99 -10.36 -17.95
CA SER A 603 -8.44 -11.69 -18.28
C SER A 603 -9.45 -12.59 -19.01
N ILE A 604 -10.75 -12.48 -18.72
CA ILE A 604 -11.80 -13.22 -19.45
C ILE A 604 -11.91 -12.74 -20.89
N ILE A 605 -11.88 -11.42 -21.11
CA ILE A 605 -11.92 -10.82 -22.45
C ILE A 605 -10.66 -11.20 -23.23
N GLU A 606 -9.49 -11.01 -22.63
CA GLU A 606 -8.21 -11.37 -23.23
C GLU A 606 -8.16 -12.86 -23.60
N PHE A 607 -8.70 -13.74 -22.73
CA PHE A 607 -8.77 -15.16 -23.02
C PHE A 607 -9.61 -15.45 -24.27
N ARG A 608 -10.82 -14.90 -24.40
CA ARG A 608 -11.67 -15.14 -25.59
C ARG A 608 -11.14 -14.48 -26.86
N GLU A 609 -10.38 -13.39 -26.74
CA GLU A 609 -9.71 -12.73 -27.87
C GLU A 609 -8.50 -13.53 -28.35
N LYS A 610 -7.65 -14.01 -27.44
CA LYS A 610 -6.42 -14.74 -27.79
C LYS A 610 -6.65 -16.21 -28.11
N ARG A 611 -7.59 -16.88 -27.44
CA ARG A 611 -7.83 -18.33 -27.55
C ARG A 611 -9.16 -18.68 -28.23
N GLY A 612 -9.92 -17.67 -28.64
CA GLY A 612 -11.24 -17.81 -29.24
C GLY A 612 -12.36 -17.98 -28.21
N ALA A 613 -13.60 -17.92 -28.69
CA ALA A 613 -14.81 -17.99 -27.87
C ALA A 613 -14.83 -19.22 -26.95
N PHE A 614 -15.30 -19.01 -25.72
CA PHE A 614 -15.59 -20.08 -24.77
C PHE A 614 -16.66 -21.01 -25.36
N LYS A 615 -16.37 -22.31 -25.32
CA LYS A 615 -17.26 -23.40 -25.73
C LYS A 615 -17.95 -24.04 -24.53
N LYS A 616 -17.33 -23.95 -23.35
CA LYS A 616 -17.86 -24.48 -22.08
C LYS A 616 -17.45 -23.56 -20.93
N LEU A 617 -18.31 -23.40 -19.93
CA LEU A 617 -18.00 -22.58 -18.76
C LEU A 617 -16.77 -23.08 -18.00
N ASN A 618 -16.48 -24.40 -18.05
CA ASN A 618 -15.30 -24.97 -17.39
C ASN A 618 -13.96 -24.40 -17.91
N GLN A 619 -13.92 -23.83 -19.12
CA GLN A 619 -12.72 -23.23 -19.67
C GLN A 619 -12.30 -21.96 -18.91
N LEU A 620 -13.20 -21.36 -18.12
CA LEU A 620 -12.85 -20.27 -17.20
C LEU A 620 -11.78 -20.69 -16.19
N THR A 621 -11.64 -21.98 -15.85
CA THR A 621 -10.60 -22.43 -14.90
C THR A 621 -9.19 -22.35 -15.46
N LEU A 622 -9.05 -22.10 -16.77
CA LEU A 622 -7.77 -21.85 -17.42
C LEU A 622 -7.28 -20.42 -17.20
N ILE A 623 -8.13 -19.54 -16.65
CA ILE A 623 -7.78 -18.17 -16.31
C ILE A 623 -7.23 -18.16 -14.87
N PRO A 624 -6.00 -17.66 -14.65
CA PRO A 624 -5.43 -17.53 -13.31
C PRO A 624 -6.37 -16.80 -12.36
N GLY A 625 -6.64 -17.40 -11.20
CA GLY A 625 -7.55 -16.86 -10.18
C GLY A 625 -8.98 -17.39 -10.24
N ILE A 626 -9.38 -18.12 -11.28
CA ILE A 626 -10.68 -18.82 -11.33
C ILE A 626 -10.45 -20.32 -11.10
N GLY A 627 -10.55 -20.76 -9.84
CA GLY A 627 -10.56 -22.19 -9.50
C GLY A 627 -11.96 -22.81 -9.56
N SER A 628 -12.08 -24.13 -9.41
CA SER A 628 -13.37 -24.85 -9.43
C SER A 628 -14.41 -24.29 -8.45
N ALA A 629 -13.98 -23.86 -7.26
CA ALA A 629 -14.87 -23.24 -6.27
C ALA A 629 -15.38 -21.86 -6.72
N THR A 630 -14.57 -21.12 -7.48
CA THR A 630 -14.97 -19.83 -8.06
C THR A 630 -15.89 -20.07 -9.25
N LEU A 631 -15.54 -20.99 -10.16
CA LEU A 631 -16.39 -21.39 -11.28
C LEU A 631 -17.82 -21.73 -10.82
N LYS A 632 -17.97 -22.57 -9.78
CA LYS A 632 -19.29 -22.93 -9.23
C LYS A 632 -20.11 -21.72 -8.77
N LYS A 633 -19.45 -20.65 -8.30
CA LYS A 633 -20.11 -19.39 -7.94
C LYS A 633 -20.47 -18.55 -9.17
N LEU A 634 -19.73 -18.68 -10.27
CA LEU A 634 -19.95 -17.93 -11.52
C LEU A 634 -21.04 -18.56 -12.40
N GLU A 635 -21.19 -19.89 -12.35
CA GLU A 635 -22.16 -20.65 -13.16
C GLU A 635 -23.58 -20.07 -13.18
N PRO A 636 -24.19 -19.61 -12.07
CA PRO A 636 -25.53 -19.03 -12.08
C PRO A 636 -25.65 -17.71 -12.87
N TYR A 637 -24.54 -17.03 -13.12
CA TYR A 637 -24.50 -15.69 -13.72
C TYR A 637 -24.09 -15.69 -15.18
N LEU A 638 -23.74 -16.85 -15.74
CA LEU A 638 -23.13 -16.95 -17.06
C LEU A 638 -23.80 -18.02 -17.91
N TYR A 639 -23.89 -17.76 -19.20
CA TYR A 639 -24.22 -18.76 -20.20
C TYR A 639 -23.30 -18.62 -21.41
N ILE A 640 -23.27 -19.66 -22.23
CA ILE A 640 -22.66 -19.65 -23.57
C ILE A 640 -23.80 -19.97 -24.52
N GLU A 641 -23.96 -19.15 -25.55
CA GLU A 641 -24.98 -19.40 -26.56
C GLU A 641 -24.57 -20.60 -27.41
N ASP A 642 -25.43 -21.62 -27.47
CA ASP A 642 -25.21 -22.74 -28.38
C ASP A 642 -25.32 -22.23 -29.81
N LYS A 643 -24.24 -22.34 -30.59
CA LYS A 643 -24.33 -22.15 -32.03
C LYS A 643 -25.29 -23.20 -32.59
N LYS A 644 -26.48 -22.76 -33.00
CA LYS A 644 -27.37 -23.54 -33.87
C LYS A 644 -26.69 -23.83 -35.20
#